data_AF-A0A0E0MTM5-F1
#
_entry.id   AF-A0A0E0MTM5-F1
#
_cell.length_a   1.000
_cell.length_b   1.000
_cell.length_c   1.000
_cell.angle_alpha   90.00
_cell.angle_beta   90.00
_cell.angle_gamma   90.00
#
_symmetry.space_group_name_H-M   'P 1'
#
loop_
_entity.id
_entity.type
_entity.pdbx_description
1 polymer ?
#
loop_
_entity_poly.entity_id
_entity_poly.type
_entity_poly.pdbx_seq_one_letter_code
_entity_poly.pdbx_strand_id
1 'polypeptide(L)'
;MDTESIQDGDDILLSGGDDDRNGGSIAEIQTTVDLGVAFGSEKLLNLEMLLMEIAHRATEIEPLVLDAESISAESVQRVSEFDLLHCILDSEVKELEKLVDSIEVDIGNGGKMMASDEDPVSEVNSKLRDAAVSLNQMQDLISAIRRQSANFVNVIDPSQDNSGTSEDGGYENGHGSSRSAMPAEEQRNTLQLLNQSIASELDLGKKLHDSESVVEELKLKLHHVEHESYFLEESVEAISERMFAAENASELFLGASKELIGKVNTIQFHLSASIRREGDLKSKLEQSLTESNGSNSTLEKMKQDSEKEVMPTQAQPDSEFLTLQDKIQQLEEWLRESKSGLPLTIASTGENEVGEDEMSTFENIVNDIKDVVFRAESRTQNAEAKCKQLSHANIQLDEELKSLKSQGSDRAGLLEEKLKESETQLLHAKASIEAIVERHSIFKSSMSDMEQVIDDLKEKYLKAETRAENAESKCTLLTDTNLELSEELSFLRGRVDTLENSLCKANQLKMSAAKDIGIKTKTITDLVAKLALERECLHLQIVTLTKKNRMLAQKCKENITEVTLLNNKIAASEGELKTTKVMEEMVSDSSPTQTKVKRVADTLGEEEDEITAPPEDNSGACSTPNTSCWLLFSSAYRTNEVTMSYDLLTQLVGPDRKQE
;
A
#
# COMPACT_ATOMS: atom_id res chain seq x y z
N MET A 1 -32.30 39.34 26.11
CA MET A 1 -31.25 40.10 25.41
C MET A 1 -31.04 39.36 24.11
N ASP A 2 -31.65 39.97 23.08
CA ASP A 2 -31.46 39.88 21.62
C ASP A 2 -31.46 38.47 20.99
N THR A 3 -32.59 37.89 20.52
CA THR A 3 -33.36 38.11 19.24
C THR A 3 -32.45 38.20 18.01
N GLU A 4 -32.49 37.29 17.02
CA GLU A 4 -33.56 36.95 16.06
C GLU A 4 -33.58 35.42 15.77
N SER A 5 -34.68 34.65 15.76
CA SER A 5 -35.98 34.70 15.03
C SER A 5 -35.85 34.41 13.52
N ILE A 6 -35.99 33.13 13.10
CA ILE A 6 -37.16 32.53 12.39
C ILE A 6 -37.22 32.97 10.90
N GLN A 7 -37.29 32.08 9.88
CA GLN A 7 -38.51 31.34 9.50
C GLN A 7 -38.31 30.32 8.35
N ASP A 8 -38.96 29.16 8.50
CA ASP A 8 -39.71 28.29 7.54
C ASP A 8 -39.28 28.20 6.07
N GLY A 9 -39.09 27.00 5.51
CA GLY A 9 -40.16 26.07 5.08
C GLY A 9 -40.16 26.09 3.53
N ASP A 10 -40.47 25.08 2.72
CA ASP A 10 -41.08 23.78 2.84
C ASP A 10 -40.80 23.07 1.48
N ASP A 11 -40.73 21.74 1.49
CA ASP A 11 -41.27 20.83 0.47
C ASP A 11 -40.83 20.80 -1.03
N ILE A 12 -40.46 19.57 -1.43
CA ILE A 12 -41.05 18.77 -2.54
C ILE A 12 -40.36 18.73 -3.93
N LEU A 13 -40.20 17.46 -4.37
CA LEU A 13 -40.27 16.86 -5.72
C LEU A 13 -39.00 16.49 -6.50
N LEU A 14 -38.86 15.16 -6.60
CA LEU A 14 -38.25 14.33 -7.63
C LEU A 14 -38.41 14.86 -9.07
N SER A 15 -37.29 14.84 -9.81
CA SER A 15 -37.20 14.56 -11.26
C SER A 15 -35.78 14.01 -11.46
N GLY A 16 -35.51 12.76 -11.87
CA GLY A 16 -36.19 11.98 -12.88
C GLY A 16 -35.66 12.41 -14.25
N GLY A 17 -34.65 11.69 -14.76
CA GLY A 17 -34.09 11.90 -16.10
C GLY A 17 -32.72 11.26 -16.24
N ASP A 18 -32.70 10.00 -16.70
CA ASP A 18 -31.54 9.39 -17.36
C ASP A 18 -31.06 10.31 -18.49
N ASP A 19 -29.80 10.75 -18.44
CA ASP A 19 -28.96 10.86 -19.64
C ASP A 19 -27.47 10.94 -19.24
N ASP A 20 -26.66 10.25 -20.06
CA ASP A 20 -25.21 10.39 -20.23
C ASP A 20 -24.22 9.88 -19.16
N ARG A 21 -23.94 8.57 -19.29
CA ARG A 21 -22.58 8.03 -19.17
C ARG A 21 -21.66 8.72 -20.20
N ASN A 22 -20.87 9.72 -19.79
CA ASN A 22 -19.48 10.01 -20.22
C ASN A 22 -19.04 11.44 -19.82
N GLY A 23 -19.10 11.76 -18.52
CA GLY A 23 -18.62 13.03 -18.00
C GLY A 23 -17.61 12.81 -16.89
N GLY A 24 -16.35 12.53 -17.25
CA GLY A 24 -15.25 12.72 -16.29
C GLY A 24 -15.29 14.18 -15.84
N SER A 25 -15.23 14.43 -14.54
CA SER A 25 -15.31 15.78 -14.01
C SER A 25 -14.20 16.63 -14.61
N ILE A 26 -14.47 17.89 -14.94
CA ILE A 26 -13.48 18.86 -15.44
C ILE A 26 -12.22 18.88 -14.54
N ALA A 27 -12.40 18.66 -13.23
CA ALA A 27 -11.32 18.56 -12.27
C ALA A 27 -10.46 17.29 -12.44
N GLU A 28 -11.05 16.17 -12.83
CA GLU A 28 -10.34 14.90 -13.08
C GLU A 28 -9.48 14.99 -14.35
N ILE A 29 -10.03 15.62 -15.41
CA ILE A 29 -9.28 15.90 -16.65
C ILE A 29 -8.10 16.81 -16.34
N GLN A 30 -8.29 17.86 -15.53
CA GLN A 30 -7.21 18.75 -15.10
C GLN A 30 -6.11 17.99 -14.33
N THR A 31 -6.47 17.16 -13.35
CA THR A 31 -5.48 16.40 -12.57
C THR A 31 -4.73 15.38 -13.42
N THR A 32 -5.40 14.78 -14.40
CA THR A 32 -4.79 13.81 -15.32
C THR A 32 -3.79 14.50 -16.25
N VAL A 33 -4.16 15.68 -16.78
CA VAL A 33 -3.27 16.51 -17.60
C VAL A 33 -2.07 16.99 -16.80
N ASP A 34 -2.26 17.50 -15.58
CA ASP A 34 -1.15 18.00 -14.75
C ASP A 34 -0.16 16.89 -14.37
N LEU A 35 -0.67 15.71 -14.00
CA LEU A 35 0.16 14.55 -13.70
C LEU A 35 0.89 14.04 -14.94
N GLY A 36 0.21 14.00 -16.09
CA GLY A 36 0.80 13.61 -17.36
C GLY A 36 1.92 14.55 -17.82
N VAL A 37 1.73 15.87 -17.68
CA VAL A 37 2.75 16.87 -18.01
C VAL A 37 3.94 16.78 -17.04
N ALA A 38 3.71 16.57 -15.74
CA ALA A 38 4.78 16.39 -14.76
C ALA A 38 5.60 15.12 -15.02
N PHE A 39 4.93 13.99 -15.24
CA PHE A 39 5.56 12.72 -15.60
C PHE A 39 6.34 12.81 -16.92
N GLY A 40 5.74 13.43 -17.95
CA GLY A 40 6.39 13.66 -19.23
C GLY A 40 7.65 14.52 -19.10
N SER A 41 7.60 15.58 -18.28
CA SER A 41 8.74 16.47 -18.03
C SER A 41 9.90 15.76 -17.30
N GLU A 42 9.59 14.90 -16.32
CA GLU A 42 10.61 14.10 -15.64
C GLU A 42 11.23 13.05 -16.58
N LYS A 43 10.39 12.36 -17.36
CA LYS A 43 10.84 11.39 -18.37
C LYS A 43 11.73 12.08 -19.40
N LEU A 44 11.36 13.27 -19.85
CA LEU A 44 12.15 14.09 -20.79
C LEU A 44 13.53 14.45 -20.24
N LEU A 45 13.64 14.86 -18.97
CA LEU A 45 14.92 15.15 -18.33
C LEU A 45 15.81 13.90 -18.26
N ASN A 46 15.23 12.75 -17.94
CA ASN A 46 15.94 11.47 -17.94
C ASN A 46 16.45 11.11 -19.35
N LEU A 47 15.66 11.40 -20.40
CA LEU A 47 16.07 11.16 -21.79
C LEU A 47 17.14 12.14 -22.28
N GLU A 48 17.13 13.39 -21.82
CA GLU A 48 18.20 14.35 -22.11
C GLU A 48 19.54 13.90 -21.49
N MET A 49 19.50 13.35 -20.28
CA MET A 49 20.68 12.75 -19.64
C MET A 49 21.18 11.51 -20.41
N LEU A 50 20.27 10.64 -20.87
CA LEU A 50 20.62 9.50 -21.71
C LEU A 50 21.23 9.92 -23.06
N LEU A 51 20.66 10.95 -23.69
CA LEU A 51 21.19 11.54 -24.92
C LEU A 51 22.61 12.08 -24.72
N MET A 52 22.90 12.70 -23.57
CA MET A 52 24.23 13.20 -23.24
C MET A 52 25.25 12.06 -23.09
N GLU A 53 24.86 10.94 -22.47
CA GLU A 53 25.71 9.74 -22.35
C GLU A 53 25.94 9.09 -23.72
N ILE A 54 24.91 9.01 -24.56
CA ILE A 54 25.03 8.52 -25.95
C ILE A 54 25.96 9.43 -26.74
N ALA A 55 25.84 10.76 -26.61
CA ALA A 55 26.72 11.71 -27.27
C ALA A 55 28.17 11.55 -26.82
N HIS A 56 28.41 11.34 -25.52
CA HIS A 56 29.74 11.07 -24.99
C HIS A 56 30.32 9.79 -25.59
N ARG A 57 29.55 8.69 -25.61
CA ARG A 57 29.98 7.42 -26.19
C ARG A 57 30.19 7.48 -27.71
N ALA A 58 29.38 8.25 -28.43
CA ALA A 58 29.56 8.49 -29.86
C ALA A 58 30.95 9.07 -30.16
N THR A 59 31.42 10.03 -29.35
CA THR A 59 32.75 10.64 -29.53
C THR A 59 33.91 9.68 -29.22
N GLU A 60 33.69 8.65 -28.39
CA GLU A 60 34.69 7.61 -28.13
C GLU A 60 34.74 6.56 -29.25
N ILE A 61 33.61 6.33 -29.93
CA ILE A 61 33.45 5.32 -30.97
C ILE A 61 33.80 5.85 -32.37
N GLU A 62 33.55 7.14 -32.64
CA GLU A 62 33.84 7.79 -33.93
C GLU A 62 35.29 7.58 -34.43
N PRO A 63 36.35 7.67 -33.59
CA PRO A 63 37.73 7.37 -34.00
C PRO A 63 37.99 5.88 -34.28
N LEU A 64 37.21 4.97 -33.66
CA LEU A 64 37.37 3.52 -33.78
C LEU A 64 36.77 2.98 -35.09
N VAL A 65 35.79 3.68 -35.67
CA VAL A 65 35.17 3.33 -36.96
C VAL A 65 36.05 3.75 -38.14
N LEU A 66 36.88 4.79 -37.99
CA LEU A 66 37.76 5.31 -39.05
C LEU A 66 39.07 4.52 -39.21
N ASP A 67 39.55 3.84 -38.17
CA ASP A 67 40.81 3.10 -38.17
C ASP A 67 40.54 1.58 -38.21
N ALA A 68 40.09 1.10 -39.36
CA ALA A 68 39.57 -0.26 -39.60
C ALA A 68 40.61 -1.40 -39.47
N GLU A 69 41.84 -1.11 -39.05
CA GLU A 69 42.98 -2.04 -39.20
C GLU A 69 43.25 -2.91 -37.95
N SER A 70 42.49 -2.74 -36.85
CA SER A 70 42.49 -3.72 -35.74
C SER A 70 41.23 -3.65 -34.86
N ILE A 71 40.13 -4.27 -35.31
CA ILE A 71 38.91 -4.41 -34.51
C ILE A 71 39.20 -5.36 -33.32
N SER A 72 39.23 -4.82 -32.11
CA SER A 72 39.35 -5.59 -30.86
C SER A 72 37.97 -6.07 -30.39
N ALA A 73 37.89 -7.18 -29.64
CA ALA A 73 36.63 -7.64 -29.06
C ALA A 73 35.97 -6.58 -28.15
N GLU A 74 36.79 -5.74 -27.51
CA GLU A 74 36.34 -4.64 -26.65
C GLU A 74 35.76 -3.45 -27.43
N SER A 75 36.16 -3.23 -28.69
CA SER A 75 35.55 -2.20 -29.55
C SER A 75 34.20 -2.67 -30.10
N VAL A 76 34.07 -3.96 -30.44
CA VAL A 76 32.78 -4.54 -30.87
C VAL A 76 31.75 -4.47 -29.74
N GLN A 77 32.15 -4.78 -28.50
CA GLN A 77 31.27 -4.67 -27.35
C GLN A 77 30.79 -3.23 -27.13
N ARG A 78 31.68 -2.24 -27.18
CA ARG A 78 31.31 -0.83 -27.01
C ARG A 78 30.37 -0.30 -28.10
N VAL A 79 30.55 -0.73 -29.36
CA VAL A 79 29.61 -0.42 -30.45
C VAL A 79 28.24 -1.04 -30.19
N SER A 80 28.18 -2.30 -29.73
CA SER A 80 26.90 -2.94 -29.41
C SER A 80 26.18 -2.31 -28.20
N GLU A 81 26.91 -1.84 -27.19
CA GLU A 81 26.34 -1.10 -26.05
C GLU A 81 25.78 0.25 -26.50
N PHE A 82 26.47 0.93 -27.41
CA PHE A 82 26.01 2.18 -28.02
C PHE A 82 24.73 1.98 -28.84
N ASP A 83 24.68 0.95 -29.68
CA ASP A 83 23.50 0.60 -30.46
C ASP A 83 22.29 0.31 -29.56
N LEU A 84 22.48 -0.44 -28.47
CA LEU A 84 21.43 -0.73 -27.50
C LEU A 84 20.90 0.54 -26.84
N LEU A 85 21.78 1.43 -26.37
CA LEU A 85 21.40 2.70 -25.74
C LEU A 85 20.67 3.62 -26.72
N HIS A 86 21.10 3.67 -27.97
CA HIS A 86 20.43 4.42 -29.02
C HIS A 86 19.02 3.85 -29.32
N CYS A 87 18.86 2.52 -29.38
CA CYS A 87 17.55 1.88 -29.54
C CYS A 87 16.61 2.15 -28.36
N ILE A 88 17.13 2.15 -27.12
CA ILE A 88 16.35 2.51 -25.93
C ILE A 88 15.90 3.96 -26.04
N LEU A 89 16.80 4.89 -26.37
CA LEU A 89 16.44 6.31 -26.55
C LEU A 89 15.35 6.49 -27.61
N ASP A 90 15.47 5.85 -28.77
CA ASP A 90 14.47 5.96 -29.85
C ASP A 90 13.10 5.38 -29.45
N SER A 91 13.09 4.26 -28.72
CA SER A 91 11.85 3.66 -28.20
C SER A 91 11.16 4.56 -27.18
N GLU A 92 11.92 5.09 -26.22
CA GLU A 92 11.40 5.93 -25.14
C GLU A 92 10.90 7.29 -25.65
N VAL A 93 11.57 7.86 -26.66
CA VAL A 93 11.13 9.09 -27.35
C VAL A 93 9.79 8.85 -28.06
N LYS A 94 9.59 7.71 -28.72
CA LYS A 94 8.31 7.34 -29.37
C LYS A 94 7.18 7.14 -28.37
N GLU A 95 7.47 6.59 -27.19
CA GLU A 95 6.47 6.50 -26.13
C GLU A 95 6.10 7.87 -25.57
N LEU A 96 7.08 8.76 -25.43
CA LEU A 96 6.82 10.12 -24.97
C LEU A 96 6.00 10.92 -25.99
N GLU A 97 6.21 10.72 -27.29
CA GLU A 97 5.36 11.26 -28.36
C GLU A 97 3.90 10.78 -28.22
N LYS A 98 3.67 9.48 -27.96
CA LYS A 98 2.31 8.94 -27.72
C LYS A 98 1.65 9.52 -26.48
N LEU A 99 2.43 9.75 -25.41
CA LEU A 99 1.93 10.39 -24.20
C LEU A 99 1.52 11.84 -24.48
N VAL A 100 2.33 12.58 -25.24
CA VAL A 100 2.01 13.94 -25.68
C VAL A 100 0.70 13.98 -26.46
N ASP A 101 0.53 13.06 -27.42
CA ASP A 101 -0.70 12.93 -28.22
C ASP A 101 -1.92 12.66 -27.32
N SER A 102 -1.77 11.83 -26.28
CA SER A 102 -2.85 11.53 -25.32
C SER A 102 -3.22 12.76 -24.49
N ILE A 103 -2.23 13.49 -23.95
CA ILE A 103 -2.47 14.69 -23.13
C ILE A 103 -3.09 15.80 -23.99
N GLU A 104 -2.70 15.93 -25.25
CA GLU A 104 -3.29 16.92 -26.18
C GLU A 104 -4.79 16.64 -26.42
N VAL A 105 -5.17 15.37 -26.55
CA VAL A 105 -6.58 14.95 -26.65
C VAL A 105 -7.35 15.31 -25.37
N ASP A 106 -6.77 15.08 -24.20
CA ASP A 106 -7.40 15.37 -22.91
C ASP A 106 -7.56 16.87 -22.65
N ILE A 107 -6.55 17.68 -22.99
CA ILE A 107 -6.65 19.16 -22.98
C ILE A 107 -7.75 19.62 -23.94
N GLY A 108 -7.83 19.02 -25.14
CA GLY A 108 -8.87 19.32 -26.13
C GLY A 108 -10.28 18.94 -25.67
N ASN A 109 -10.43 17.86 -24.90
CA ASN A 109 -11.69 17.42 -24.32
C ASN A 109 -12.12 18.33 -23.15
N GLY A 110 -11.18 18.68 -22.26
CA GLY A 110 -11.40 19.65 -21.18
C GLY A 110 -11.81 21.02 -21.71
N GLY A 111 -11.16 21.50 -22.78
CA GLY A 111 -11.51 22.77 -23.42
C GLY A 111 -12.90 22.79 -24.08
N LYS A 112 -13.40 21.65 -24.58
CA LYS A 112 -14.75 21.54 -25.18
C LYS A 112 -15.85 21.50 -24.11
N MET A 113 -15.60 20.86 -22.97
CA MET A 113 -16.53 20.86 -21.82
C MET A 113 -16.70 22.27 -21.21
N MET A 114 -15.64 23.08 -21.24
CA MET A 114 -15.62 24.44 -20.68
C MET A 114 -16.30 25.51 -21.56
N ALA A 115 -16.56 25.23 -22.83
CA ALA A 115 -17.21 26.18 -23.75
C ALA A 115 -18.73 26.30 -23.54
N SER A 116 -19.30 25.51 -22.61
CA SER A 116 -20.75 25.39 -22.40
C SER A 116 -21.28 26.08 -21.14
N ASP A 117 -20.43 26.57 -20.22
CA ASP A 117 -20.89 27.11 -18.94
C ASP A 117 -20.11 28.39 -18.55
N GLU A 118 -20.84 29.47 -18.28
CA GLU A 118 -20.25 30.75 -17.86
C GLU A 118 -20.04 30.79 -16.33
N ASP A 119 -18.76 30.77 -15.93
CA ASP A 119 -18.19 31.15 -14.62
C ASP A 119 -18.48 30.24 -13.41
N PRO A 120 -17.58 29.25 -13.13
CA PRO A 120 -16.33 29.49 -12.40
C PRO A 120 -15.08 28.95 -13.14
N VAL A 121 -15.08 29.14 -14.46
CA VAL A 121 -14.33 28.40 -15.48
C VAL A 121 -12.96 29.02 -15.80
N SER A 122 -12.60 30.17 -15.21
CA SER A 122 -11.38 30.92 -15.56
C SER A 122 -10.07 30.34 -14.99
N GLU A 123 -10.07 29.83 -13.76
CA GLU A 123 -8.84 29.30 -13.12
C GLU A 123 -8.42 27.96 -13.73
N VAL A 124 -9.35 27.02 -13.90
CA VAL A 124 -9.05 25.72 -14.51
C VAL A 124 -8.68 25.88 -15.99
N ASN A 125 -9.32 26.79 -16.72
CA ASN A 125 -8.89 27.11 -18.09
C ASN A 125 -7.50 27.74 -18.16
N SER A 126 -7.13 28.58 -17.19
CA SER A 126 -5.77 29.14 -17.14
C SER A 126 -4.75 28.03 -16.92
N LYS A 127 -5.05 27.04 -16.07
CA LYS A 127 -4.18 25.89 -15.81
C LYS A 127 -4.10 24.92 -16.99
N LEU A 128 -5.21 24.59 -17.65
CA LEU A 128 -5.19 23.81 -18.91
C LEU A 128 -4.38 24.53 -19.99
N ARG A 129 -4.45 25.86 -20.06
CA ARG A 129 -3.68 26.67 -21.01
C ARG A 129 -2.19 26.67 -20.67
N ASP A 130 -1.84 26.76 -19.40
CA ASP A 130 -0.44 26.67 -18.94
C ASP A 130 0.13 25.26 -19.16
N ALA A 131 -0.68 24.22 -18.96
CA ALA A 131 -0.36 22.84 -19.30
C ALA A 131 -0.16 22.66 -20.82
N ALA A 132 -1.00 23.28 -21.65
CA ALA A 132 -0.84 23.27 -23.10
C ALA A 132 0.47 23.97 -23.54
N VAL A 133 0.85 25.07 -22.89
CA VAL A 133 2.14 25.73 -23.14
C VAL A 133 3.31 24.81 -22.76
N SER A 134 3.21 24.14 -21.61
CA SER A 134 4.22 23.18 -21.13
C SER A 134 4.33 21.95 -22.05
N LEU A 135 3.20 21.47 -22.57
CA LEU A 135 3.13 20.37 -23.54
C LEU A 135 3.81 20.74 -24.86
N ASN A 136 3.57 21.96 -25.38
CA ASN A 136 4.26 22.46 -26.57
C ASN A 136 5.78 22.55 -26.36
N GLN A 137 6.23 23.00 -25.18
CA GLN A 137 7.66 23.02 -24.84
C GLN A 137 8.25 21.60 -24.80
N MET A 138 7.53 20.63 -24.26
CA MET A 138 7.93 19.22 -24.28
C MET A 138 8.03 18.69 -25.72
N GLN A 139 7.09 19.01 -26.60
CA GLN A 139 7.11 18.60 -28.01
C GLN A 139 8.30 19.20 -28.79
N ASP A 140 8.65 20.45 -28.51
CA ASP A 140 9.84 21.11 -29.07
C ASP A 140 11.13 20.42 -28.61
N LEU A 141 11.22 20.05 -27.33
CA LEU A 141 12.38 19.36 -26.75
C LEU A 141 12.50 17.91 -27.24
N ILE A 142 11.38 17.18 -27.38
CA ILE A 142 11.34 15.85 -28.02
C ILE A 142 11.88 15.94 -29.44
N SER A 143 11.43 16.96 -30.20
CA SER A 143 11.91 17.22 -31.55
C SER A 143 13.41 17.57 -31.57
N ALA A 144 13.92 18.25 -30.55
CA ALA A 144 15.34 18.55 -30.39
C ALA A 144 16.17 17.29 -30.09
N ILE A 145 15.72 16.44 -29.16
CA ILE A 145 16.34 15.14 -28.85
C ILE A 145 16.39 14.28 -30.10
N ARG A 146 15.29 14.19 -30.85
CA ARG A 146 15.22 13.40 -32.10
C ARG A 146 16.16 13.90 -33.19
N ARG A 147 16.32 15.23 -33.29
CA ARG A 147 17.28 15.82 -34.23
C ARG A 147 18.71 15.53 -33.84
N GLN A 148 19.02 15.55 -32.54
CA GLN A 148 20.36 15.22 -32.04
C GLN A 148 20.65 13.73 -32.16
N SER A 149 19.68 12.85 -31.89
CA SER A 149 19.83 11.41 -32.04
C SER A 149 20.08 11.00 -33.49
N ALA A 150 19.42 11.67 -34.45
CA ALA A 150 19.67 11.45 -35.88
C ALA A 150 21.12 11.71 -36.32
N ASN A 151 21.88 12.53 -35.58
CA ASN A 151 23.30 12.74 -35.87
C ASN A 151 24.16 11.50 -35.56
N PHE A 152 23.69 10.62 -34.67
CA PHE A 152 24.37 9.39 -34.28
C PHE A 152 24.13 8.23 -35.25
N VAL A 153 23.11 8.32 -36.10
CA VAL A 153 22.81 7.30 -37.14
C VAL A 153 23.97 7.16 -38.12
N ASN A 154 24.71 8.24 -38.40
CA ASN A 154 25.92 8.21 -39.24
C ASN A 154 27.09 7.42 -38.62
N VAL A 155 27.08 7.19 -37.30
CA VAL A 155 28.12 6.43 -36.58
C VAL A 155 27.85 4.92 -36.65
N ILE A 156 26.57 4.52 -36.84
CA ILE A 156 26.10 3.13 -36.82
C ILE A 156 26.22 2.47 -38.21
N ASP A 157 26.17 3.25 -39.30
CA ASP A 157 26.30 2.74 -40.68
C ASP A 157 27.29 3.56 -41.53
N PRO A 158 28.59 3.21 -41.56
CA PRO A 158 29.57 3.90 -42.39
C PRO A 158 29.41 3.61 -43.89
N SER A 159 28.44 2.77 -44.30
CA SER A 159 28.27 2.37 -45.70
C SER A 159 27.44 3.33 -46.55
N GLN A 160 26.85 4.37 -45.95
CA GLN A 160 25.94 5.27 -46.66
C GLN A 160 26.55 6.59 -47.15
N ASP A 161 27.85 6.80 -46.97
CA ASP A 161 28.52 7.99 -47.50
C ASP A 161 29.08 7.72 -48.91
N ASN A 162 28.17 7.63 -49.88
CA ASN A 162 28.39 7.92 -51.31
C ASN A 162 27.08 7.82 -52.09
N SER A 163 26.17 8.76 -51.87
CA SER A 163 25.12 9.06 -52.85
C SER A 163 25.03 10.56 -53.09
N GLY A 164 26.15 11.12 -53.52
CA GLY A 164 26.16 12.38 -54.25
C GLY A 164 25.58 12.16 -55.65
N THR A 165 24.56 12.95 -55.97
CA THR A 165 24.18 13.39 -57.32
C THR A 165 25.18 13.08 -58.43
N SER A 166 24.80 12.24 -59.39
CA SER A 166 25.26 12.41 -60.78
C SER A 166 24.21 11.91 -61.76
N GLU A 167 23.76 12.83 -62.60
CA GLU A 167 23.15 12.54 -63.90
C GLU A 167 24.10 11.71 -64.77
N ASP A 168 23.49 10.85 -65.58
CA ASP A 168 23.89 10.46 -66.95
C ASP A 168 25.30 9.86 -67.22
N GLY A 169 25.30 8.76 -67.98
CA GLY A 169 26.50 8.25 -68.66
C GLY A 169 26.78 6.76 -68.43
N GLY A 170 26.57 5.95 -69.47
CA GLY A 170 26.69 4.51 -69.42
C GLY A 170 28.06 3.92 -69.80
N TYR A 171 28.02 2.58 -69.77
CA TYR A 171 28.88 1.57 -70.40
C TYR A 171 30.20 1.12 -69.72
N GLU A 172 30.13 -0.18 -69.40
CA GLU A 172 31.12 -1.25 -69.64
C GLU A 172 32.30 -1.52 -68.67
N ASN A 173 32.24 -2.78 -68.20
CA ASN A 173 33.32 -3.73 -67.93
C ASN A 173 34.24 -3.51 -66.72
N GLY A 174 33.97 -4.33 -65.70
CA GLY A 174 34.79 -5.51 -65.44
C GLY A 174 36.11 -5.27 -64.74
N HIS A 175 36.10 -5.39 -63.41
CA HIS A 175 37.21 -6.00 -62.68
C HIS A 175 36.67 -6.83 -61.52
N GLY A 176 37.18 -8.06 -61.43
CA GLY A 176 36.71 -9.09 -60.52
C GLY A 176 36.83 -8.68 -59.05
N SER A 177 35.73 -8.89 -58.32
CA SER A 177 35.73 -8.92 -56.87
C SER A 177 36.61 -10.08 -56.42
N SER A 178 37.76 -9.76 -55.83
CA SER A 178 38.63 -10.70 -55.15
C SER A 178 37.90 -11.30 -53.95
N ARG A 179 37.08 -12.32 -54.22
CA ARG A 179 36.51 -13.18 -53.18
C ARG A 179 37.68 -13.97 -52.60
N SER A 180 38.20 -13.52 -51.47
CA SER A 180 38.99 -14.36 -50.57
C SER A 180 38.19 -15.64 -50.35
N ALA A 181 38.70 -16.75 -50.87
CA ALA A 181 38.10 -18.05 -50.65
C ALA A 181 38.40 -18.44 -49.20
N MET A 182 37.46 -18.13 -48.30
CA MET A 182 37.41 -18.75 -46.98
C MET A 182 37.42 -20.28 -47.18
N PRO A 183 38.27 -21.05 -46.47
CA PRO A 183 38.30 -22.50 -46.58
C PRO A 183 36.90 -23.07 -46.34
N ALA A 184 36.51 -24.07 -47.13
CA ALA A 184 35.15 -24.66 -47.14
C ALA A 184 34.67 -25.14 -45.74
N GLU A 185 35.60 -25.33 -44.82
CA GLU A 185 35.37 -25.72 -43.43
C GLU A 185 34.90 -24.55 -42.55
N GLU A 186 35.44 -23.34 -42.74
CA GLU A 186 34.94 -22.12 -42.05
C GLU A 186 33.54 -21.76 -42.55
N GLN A 187 33.29 -21.84 -43.86
CA GLN A 187 31.96 -21.60 -44.42
C GLN A 187 30.93 -22.63 -43.90
N ARG A 188 31.33 -23.89 -43.70
CA ARG A 188 30.49 -24.93 -43.09
C ARG A 188 30.22 -24.66 -41.60
N ASN A 189 31.23 -24.22 -40.87
CA ASN A 189 31.09 -23.85 -39.46
C ASN A 189 30.17 -22.65 -39.28
N THR A 190 30.29 -21.60 -40.12
CA THR A 190 29.37 -20.45 -40.11
C THR A 190 27.94 -20.87 -40.40
N LEU A 191 27.70 -21.71 -41.40
CA LEU A 191 26.36 -22.23 -41.71
C LEU A 191 25.79 -23.11 -40.59
N GLN A 192 26.63 -23.89 -39.92
CA GLN A 192 26.22 -24.69 -38.76
C GLN A 192 25.84 -23.80 -37.57
N LEU A 193 26.63 -22.76 -37.30
CA LEU A 193 26.34 -21.78 -36.25
C LEU A 193 25.05 -21.01 -36.54
N LEU A 194 24.83 -20.62 -37.80
CA LEU A 194 23.61 -19.95 -38.24
C LEU A 194 22.39 -20.86 -38.10
N ASN A 195 22.49 -22.14 -38.51
CA ASN A 195 21.42 -23.11 -38.30
C ASN A 195 21.14 -23.37 -36.81
N GLN A 196 22.17 -23.36 -35.97
CA GLN A 196 22.00 -23.47 -34.51
C GLN A 196 21.31 -22.22 -33.94
N SER A 197 21.67 -21.03 -34.44
CA SER A 197 21.03 -19.75 -34.07
C SER A 197 19.55 -19.73 -34.46
N ILE A 198 19.21 -20.15 -35.67
CA ILE A 198 17.82 -20.25 -36.15
C ILE A 198 17.03 -21.27 -35.32
N ALA A 199 17.64 -22.41 -34.98
CA ALA A 199 16.98 -23.41 -34.13
C ALA A 199 16.72 -22.88 -32.71
N SER A 200 17.66 -22.14 -32.13
CA SER A 200 17.45 -21.48 -30.83
C SER A 200 16.43 -20.35 -30.87
N GLU A 201 16.37 -19.60 -31.99
CA GLU A 201 15.38 -18.54 -32.19
C GLU A 201 13.96 -19.11 -32.32
N LEU A 202 13.79 -20.22 -33.04
CA LEU A 202 12.51 -20.92 -33.12
C LEU A 202 12.06 -21.51 -31.77
N ASP A 203 12.99 -22.06 -30.98
CA ASP A 203 12.70 -22.53 -29.61
C ASP A 203 12.30 -21.38 -28.68
N LEU A 204 12.99 -20.24 -28.79
CA LEU A 204 12.67 -19.03 -28.02
C LEU A 204 11.32 -18.45 -28.43
N GLY A 205 11.02 -18.38 -29.74
CA GLY A 205 9.71 -17.94 -30.24
C GLY A 205 8.58 -18.83 -29.76
N LYS A 206 8.79 -20.15 -29.70
CA LYS A 206 7.83 -21.08 -29.11
C LYS A 206 7.62 -20.82 -27.62
N LYS A 207 8.69 -20.64 -26.85
CA LYS A 207 8.59 -20.30 -25.42
C LYS A 207 7.88 -18.98 -25.18
N LEU A 208 8.08 -18.00 -26.06
CA LEU A 208 7.40 -16.71 -25.99
C LEU A 208 5.90 -16.86 -26.25
N HIS A 209 5.50 -17.64 -27.27
CA HIS A 209 4.09 -17.96 -27.52
C HIS A 209 3.46 -18.75 -26.35
N ASP A 210 4.17 -19.72 -25.79
CA ASP A 210 3.71 -20.46 -24.60
C ASP A 210 3.56 -19.51 -23.40
N SER A 211 4.48 -18.55 -23.24
CA SER A 211 4.39 -17.51 -22.20
C SER A 211 3.23 -16.55 -22.43
N GLU A 212 2.96 -16.15 -23.66
CA GLU A 212 1.84 -15.28 -24.04
C GLU A 212 0.49 -15.93 -23.70
N SER A 213 0.36 -17.24 -23.96
CA SER A 213 -0.82 -18.01 -23.55
C SER A 213 -1.01 -18.03 -22.03
N VAL A 214 0.08 -18.11 -21.25
CA VAL A 214 0.01 -18.07 -19.78
C VAL A 214 -0.35 -16.68 -19.29
N VAL A 215 0.16 -15.63 -19.93
CA VAL A 215 -0.20 -14.23 -19.61
C VAL A 215 -1.68 -13.97 -19.86
N GLU A 216 -2.25 -14.45 -20.97
CA GLU A 216 -3.69 -14.32 -21.23
C GLU A 216 -4.55 -15.13 -20.24
N GLU A 217 -4.10 -16.32 -19.81
CA GLU A 217 -4.77 -17.08 -18.74
C GLU A 217 -4.73 -16.31 -17.40
N LEU A 218 -3.58 -15.74 -17.04
CA LEU A 218 -3.42 -14.94 -15.83
C LEU A 218 -4.28 -13.67 -15.86
N LYS A 219 -4.38 -13.01 -17.02
CA LYS A 219 -5.23 -11.84 -17.23
C LYS A 219 -6.72 -12.16 -17.05
N LEU A 220 -7.18 -13.30 -17.58
CA LEU A 220 -8.55 -13.77 -17.36
C LEU A 220 -8.82 -14.04 -15.87
N LYS A 221 -7.87 -14.66 -15.17
CA LYS A 221 -7.97 -14.91 -13.72
C LYS A 221 -7.95 -13.64 -12.90
N LEU A 222 -7.10 -12.67 -13.26
CA LEU A 222 -7.06 -11.36 -12.60
C LEU A 222 -8.40 -10.65 -12.73
N HIS A 223 -8.97 -10.59 -13.94
CA HIS A 223 -10.29 -9.99 -14.14
C HIS A 223 -11.41 -10.73 -13.37
N HIS A 224 -11.30 -12.05 -13.24
CA HIS A 224 -12.25 -12.81 -12.42
C HIS A 224 -12.14 -12.45 -10.93
N VAL A 225 -10.91 -12.36 -10.39
CA VAL A 225 -10.65 -11.99 -9.00
C VAL A 225 -11.04 -10.53 -8.73
N GLU A 226 -10.79 -9.61 -9.66
CA GLU A 226 -11.23 -8.21 -9.56
C GLU A 226 -12.76 -8.11 -9.48
N HIS A 227 -13.47 -8.89 -10.30
CA HIS A 227 -14.93 -8.94 -10.24
C HIS A 227 -15.45 -9.55 -8.93
N GLU A 228 -14.79 -10.59 -8.40
CA GLU A 228 -15.11 -11.14 -7.07
C GLU A 228 -14.82 -10.14 -5.95
N SER A 229 -13.73 -9.37 -6.06
CA SER A 229 -13.37 -8.31 -5.13
C SER A 229 -14.43 -7.21 -5.11
N TYR A 230 -14.92 -6.79 -6.28
CA TYR A 230 -15.99 -5.80 -6.37
C TYR A 230 -17.27 -6.25 -5.66
N PHE A 231 -17.68 -7.51 -5.85
CA PHE A 231 -18.84 -8.07 -5.16
C PHE A 231 -18.62 -8.18 -3.65
N LEU A 232 -17.42 -8.54 -3.23
CA LEU A 232 -17.07 -8.61 -1.81
C LEU A 232 -17.08 -7.22 -1.17
N GLU A 233 -16.54 -6.21 -1.85
CA GLU A 233 -16.53 -4.81 -1.42
C GLU A 233 -17.95 -4.28 -1.19
N GLU A 234 -18.85 -4.46 -2.14
CA GLU A 234 -20.28 -4.08 -2.01
C GLU A 234 -20.93 -4.80 -0.81
N SER A 235 -20.62 -6.09 -0.61
CA SER A 235 -21.15 -6.85 0.52
C SER A 235 -20.61 -6.37 1.88
N VAL A 236 -19.34 -5.98 1.94
CA VAL A 236 -18.69 -5.46 3.14
C VAL A 236 -19.22 -4.08 3.48
N GLU A 237 -19.42 -3.22 2.49
CA GLU A 237 -20.06 -1.91 2.64
C GLU A 237 -21.48 -2.06 3.20
N ALA A 238 -22.31 -2.92 2.59
CA ALA A 238 -23.68 -3.18 3.06
C ALA A 238 -23.74 -3.77 4.48
N ILE A 239 -22.78 -4.61 4.87
CA ILE A 239 -22.66 -5.13 6.25
C ILE A 239 -22.26 -4.01 7.21
N SER A 240 -21.32 -3.16 6.81
CA SER A 240 -20.80 -2.05 7.63
C SER A 240 -21.88 -1.00 7.89
N GLU A 241 -22.65 -0.61 6.86
CA GLU A 241 -23.79 0.29 7.00
C GLU A 241 -24.83 -0.27 7.98
N ARG A 242 -25.17 -1.56 7.84
CA ARG A 242 -26.15 -2.22 8.71
C ARG A 242 -25.63 -2.31 10.15
N MET A 243 -24.34 -2.56 10.33
CA MET A 243 -23.70 -2.59 11.65
C MET A 243 -23.74 -1.23 12.32
N PHE A 244 -23.39 -0.16 11.59
CA PHE A 244 -23.43 1.21 12.12
C PHE A 244 -24.86 1.63 12.49
N ALA A 245 -25.85 1.28 11.65
CA ALA A 245 -27.26 1.53 11.95
C ALA A 245 -27.72 0.78 13.22
N ALA A 246 -27.29 -0.47 13.40
CA ALA A 246 -27.58 -1.26 14.58
C ALA A 246 -26.91 -0.71 15.85
N GLU A 247 -25.66 -0.24 15.74
CA GLU A 247 -24.92 0.39 16.84
C GLU A 247 -25.58 1.71 17.27
N ASN A 248 -25.99 2.55 16.31
CA ASN A 248 -26.74 3.77 16.59
C ASN A 248 -28.09 3.46 17.29
N ALA A 249 -28.83 2.46 16.81
CA ALA A 249 -30.06 2.00 17.46
C ALA A 249 -29.81 1.50 18.90
N SER A 250 -28.71 0.76 19.12
CA SER A 250 -28.29 0.30 20.44
C SER A 250 -27.99 1.47 21.38
N GLU A 251 -27.27 2.49 20.91
CA GLU A 251 -26.97 3.68 21.71
C GLU A 251 -28.24 4.46 22.07
N LEU A 252 -29.20 4.58 21.14
CA LEU A 252 -30.52 5.16 21.42
C LEU A 252 -31.27 4.37 22.49
N PHE A 253 -31.28 3.03 22.42
CA PHE A 253 -31.90 2.19 23.44
C PHE A 253 -31.18 2.28 24.79
N LEU A 254 -29.85 2.38 24.79
CA LEU A 254 -29.06 2.59 26.00
C LEU A 254 -29.40 3.94 26.65
N GLY A 255 -29.52 5.00 25.85
CA GLY A 255 -29.97 6.32 26.28
C GLY A 255 -31.37 6.27 26.90
N ALA A 256 -32.34 5.65 26.21
CA ALA A 256 -33.70 5.48 26.70
C ALA A 256 -33.76 4.64 27.99
N SER A 257 -32.95 3.59 28.09
CA SER A 257 -32.84 2.75 29.29
C SER A 257 -32.27 3.53 30.48
N LYS A 258 -31.21 4.33 30.26
CA LYS A 258 -30.64 5.24 31.27
C LYS A 258 -31.66 6.30 31.73
N GLU A 259 -32.49 6.83 30.83
CA GLU A 259 -33.56 7.75 31.20
C GLU A 259 -34.64 7.04 32.04
N LEU A 260 -35.07 5.85 31.61
CA LEU A 260 -36.09 5.06 32.32
C LEU A 260 -35.63 4.66 33.71
N ILE A 261 -34.38 4.23 33.88
CA ILE A 261 -33.85 3.88 35.20
C ILE A 261 -33.76 5.11 36.11
N GLY A 262 -33.45 6.28 35.55
CA GLY A 262 -33.53 7.56 36.27
C GLY A 262 -34.95 7.87 36.77
N LYS A 263 -35.97 7.65 35.92
CA LYS A 263 -37.38 7.80 36.31
C LYS A 263 -37.79 6.81 37.39
N VAL A 264 -37.42 5.53 37.25
CA VAL A 264 -37.70 4.48 38.25
C VAL A 264 -37.07 4.81 39.60
N ASN A 265 -35.81 5.22 39.63
CA ASN A 265 -35.11 5.62 40.85
C ASN A 265 -35.81 6.81 41.53
N THR A 266 -36.27 7.78 40.74
CA THR A 266 -37.02 8.94 41.24
C THR A 266 -38.35 8.51 41.87
N ILE A 267 -39.10 7.62 41.20
CA ILE A 267 -40.36 7.07 41.73
C ILE A 267 -40.09 6.27 43.01
N GLN A 268 -39.05 5.44 43.06
CA GLN A 268 -38.67 4.67 44.24
C GLN A 268 -38.32 5.60 45.43
N PHE A 269 -37.62 6.70 45.18
CA PHE A 269 -37.34 7.72 46.18
C PHE A 269 -38.63 8.36 46.72
N HIS A 270 -39.56 8.75 45.83
CA HIS A 270 -40.85 9.31 46.22
C HIS A 270 -41.71 8.31 47.02
N LEU A 271 -41.73 7.04 46.62
CA LEU A 271 -42.45 5.98 47.32
C LEU A 271 -41.86 5.77 48.72
N SER A 272 -40.53 5.70 48.84
CA SER A 272 -39.83 5.57 50.12
C SER A 272 -40.10 6.76 51.05
N ALA A 273 -40.13 7.99 50.49
CA ALA A 273 -40.52 9.19 51.24
C ALA A 273 -42.01 9.16 51.65
N SER A 274 -42.89 8.60 50.82
CA SER A 274 -44.31 8.44 51.14
C SER A 274 -44.52 7.43 52.27
N ILE A 275 -43.88 6.26 52.20
CA ILE A 275 -43.94 5.22 53.26
C ILE A 275 -43.46 5.80 54.60
N ARG A 276 -42.39 6.60 54.61
CA ARG A 276 -41.92 7.30 55.82
C ARG A 276 -42.96 8.27 56.37
N ARG A 277 -43.61 9.08 55.51
CA ARG A 277 -44.66 10.01 55.93
C ARG A 277 -45.88 9.27 56.47
N GLU A 278 -46.28 8.18 55.81
CA GLU A 278 -47.37 7.32 56.26
C GLU A 278 -47.06 6.68 57.62
N GLY A 279 -45.83 6.17 57.81
CA GLY A 279 -45.37 5.65 59.09
C GLY A 279 -45.40 6.70 60.21
N ASP A 280 -44.97 7.93 59.93
CA ASP A 280 -45.07 9.06 60.87
C ASP A 280 -46.54 9.36 61.23
N LEU A 281 -47.43 9.46 60.24
CA LEU A 281 -48.87 9.66 60.48
C LEU A 281 -49.51 8.52 61.27
N LYS A 282 -49.14 7.27 60.97
CA LYS A 282 -49.61 6.09 61.69
C LYS A 282 -49.17 6.12 63.15
N SER A 283 -47.91 6.46 63.40
CA SER A 283 -47.39 6.59 64.77
C SER A 283 -48.09 7.72 65.55
N LYS A 284 -48.37 8.85 64.89
CA LYS A 284 -49.16 9.95 65.47
C LYS A 284 -50.60 9.52 65.79
N LEU A 285 -51.23 8.74 64.91
CA LEU A 285 -52.59 8.25 65.12
C LEU A 285 -52.65 7.20 66.25
N GLU A 286 -51.69 6.29 66.32
CA GLU A 286 -51.55 5.34 67.43
C GLU A 286 -51.33 6.08 68.76
N GLN A 287 -50.48 7.12 68.77
CA GLN A 287 -50.30 7.98 69.93
C GLN A 287 -51.61 8.65 70.35
N SER A 288 -52.33 9.30 69.43
CA SER A 288 -53.63 9.94 69.73
C SER A 288 -54.68 8.94 70.22
N LEU A 289 -54.68 7.70 69.72
CA LEU A 289 -55.57 6.65 70.19
C LEU A 289 -55.25 6.23 71.64
N THR A 290 -53.97 6.11 71.98
CA THR A 290 -53.55 5.82 73.36
C THR A 290 -53.87 6.98 74.33
N GLU A 291 -53.73 8.23 73.89
CA GLU A 291 -54.10 9.44 74.66
C GLU A 291 -55.63 9.54 74.89
N SER A 292 -56.44 9.19 73.88
CA SER A 292 -57.91 9.12 73.99
C SER A 292 -58.36 8.00 74.92
N ASN A 293 -57.73 6.83 74.87
CA ASN A 293 -58.03 5.73 75.79
C ASN A 293 -57.62 6.05 77.23
N GLY A 294 -56.55 6.82 77.44
CA GLY A 294 -56.22 7.40 78.76
C GLY A 294 -57.29 8.36 79.27
N SER A 295 -57.91 9.12 78.36
CA SER A 295 -58.99 10.10 78.65
C SER A 295 -60.37 9.47 78.86
N ASN A 296 -60.61 8.24 78.38
CA ASN A 296 -61.85 7.50 78.64
C ASN A 296 -61.91 6.90 80.06
N SER A 297 -60.77 6.81 80.77
CA SER A 297 -60.72 6.33 82.16
C SER A 297 -61.37 7.27 83.19
N THR A 298 -61.75 8.49 82.79
CA THR A 298 -62.50 9.45 83.64
C THR A 298 -64.00 9.47 83.38
N LEU A 299 -64.50 8.85 82.29
CA LEU A 299 -65.95 8.78 82.01
C LEU A 299 -66.61 7.50 82.56
N GLU A 300 -65.83 6.47 82.87
CA GLU A 300 -66.34 5.18 83.36
C GLU A 300 -66.49 5.08 84.90
N LYS A 301 -66.43 6.21 85.62
CA LYS A 301 -66.64 6.28 87.08
C LYS A 301 -67.94 6.97 87.52
N MET A 302 -68.86 7.27 86.60
CA MET A 302 -70.18 7.81 86.94
C MET A 302 -71.29 7.08 86.19
N LYS A 303 -71.64 5.87 86.64
CA LYS A 303 -73.01 5.30 86.57
C LYS A 303 -73.02 3.88 87.14
N GLN A 304 -73.04 3.79 88.46
CA GLN A 304 -73.66 2.69 89.19
C GLN A 304 -74.47 3.32 90.33
N ASP A 305 -75.63 2.73 90.59
CA ASP A 305 -76.58 2.97 91.69
C ASP A 305 -77.93 3.60 91.28
N SER A 306 -78.90 2.72 90.96
CA SER A 306 -80.22 2.70 91.62
C SER A 306 -80.94 1.39 91.29
N GLU A 307 -80.88 0.47 92.26
CA GLU A 307 -81.76 -0.69 92.39
C GLU A 307 -83.19 -0.24 92.77
N LYS A 308 -84.22 -0.97 92.31
CA LYS A 308 -85.06 -1.85 93.15
C LYS A 308 -86.33 -2.33 92.45
N GLU A 309 -86.64 -3.61 92.73
CA GLU A 309 -87.97 -4.25 92.85
C GLU A 309 -88.76 -4.49 91.53
N VAL A 310 -89.24 -5.68 91.15
CA VAL A 310 -89.74 -6.86 91.88
C VAL A 310 -89.55 -8.15 91.04
N MET A 311 -89.12 -9.24 91.71
CA MET A 311 -89.05 -10.66 91.28
C MET A 311 -90.37 -11.41 91.60
N PRO A 312 -90.57 -12.71 91.29
CA PRO A 312 -90.02 -13.63 90.27
C PRO A 312 -91.18 -14.25 89.43
N THR A 313 -90.98 -15.15 88.46
CA THR A 313 -91.16 -16.61 88.67
C THR A 313 -91.04 -17.34 87.32
N GLN A 314 -89.97 -18.15 87.21
CA GLN A 314 -90.00 -19.55 86.76
C GLN A 314 -90.44 -19.85 85.32
N ALA A 315 -89.44 -20.11 84.47
CA ALA A 315 -89.58 -20.86 83.23
C ALA A 315 -89.70 -22.37 83.53
N GLN A 316 -90.83 -22.95 83.11
CA GLN A 316 -91.18 -24.38 82.83
C GLN A 316 -92.72 -24.49 82.97
N PRO A 317 -93.48 -25.37 82.27
CA PRO A 317 -93.09 -26.49 81.40
C PRO A 317 -93.88 -26.60 80.07
N ASP A 318 -93.54 -27.63 79.28
CA ASP A 318 -94.31 -28.17 78.14
C ASP A 318 -95.72 -28.65 78.57
N SER A 319 -96.74 -27.79 78.48
CA SER A 319 -98.14 -28.12 78.85
C SER A 319 -99.18 -27.95 77.72
N GLU A 320 -98.75 -27.58 76.51
CA GLU A 320 -99.66 -27.41 75.36
C GLU A 320 -99.65 -28.63 74.41
N PHE A 321 -98.61 -29.46 74.43
CA PHE A 321 -98.55 -30.68 73.61
C PHE A 321 -99.33 -31.85 74.23
N LEU A 322 -99.35 -31.96 75.57
CA LEU A 322 -100.11 -33.00 76.29
C LEU A 322 -101.63 -32.75 76.26
N THR A 323 -102.09 -31.50 76.23
CA THR A 323 -103.52 -31.15 76.12
C THR A 323 -104.06 -31.29 74.69
N LEU A 324 -103.20 -31.25 73.68
CA LEU A 324 -103.56 -31.55 72.29
C LEU A 324 -103.54 -33.06 72.01
N GLN A 325 -102.60 -33.80 72.62
CA GLN A 325 -102.52 -35.26 72.53
C GLN A 325 -103.69 -35.95 73.24
N ASP A 326 -104.13 -35.45 74.39
CA ASP A 326 -105.30 -35.97 75.13
C ASP A 326 -106.62 -35.71 74.37
N LYS A 327 -106.71 -34.59 73.63
CA LYS A 327 -107.85 -34.30 72.72
C LYS A 327 -107.84 -35.16 71.46
N ILE A 328 -106.66 -35.47 70.91
CA ILE A 328 -106.52 -36.40 69.78
C ILE A 328 -106.84 -37.83 70.20
N GLN A 329 -106.47 -38.22 71.43
CA GLN A 329 -106.79 -39.53 71.99
C GLN A 329 -108.29 -39.65 72.33
N GLN A 330 -108.92 -38.60 72.85
CA GLN A 330 -110.39 -38.54 73.03
C GLN A 330 -111.13 -38.62 71.69
N LEU A 331 -110.62 -38.00 70.61
CA LEU A 331 -111.21 -38.09 69.27
C LEU A 331 -110.99 -39.46 68.61
N GLU A 332 -109.85 -40.11 68.84
CA GLU A 332 -109.59 -41.49 68.40
C GLU A 332 -110.41 -42.54 69.16
N GLU A 333 -110.73 -42.30 70.44
CA GLU A 333 -111.62 -43.16 71.25
C GLU A 333 -113.09 -42.96 70.84
N TRP A 334 -113.50 -41.72 70.57
CA TRP A 334 -114.81 -41.42 69.97
C TRP A 334 -115.02 -42.07 68.60
N LEU A 335 -113.98 -42.12 67.75
CA LEU A 335 -114.03 -42.75 66.43
C LEU A 335 -114.03 -44.29 66.50
N ARG A 336 -113.52 -44.87 67.58
CA ARG A 336 -113.50 -46.32 67.84
C ARG A 336 -114.83 -46.80 68.44
N GLU A 337 -115.45 -46.01 69.31
CA GLU A 337 -116.78 -46.26 69.90
C GLU A 337 -117.92 -46.10 68.86
N SER A 338 -117.78 -45.14 67.93
CA SER A 338 -118.77 -44.85 66.88
C SER A 338 -118.75 -45.84 65.69
N LYS A 339 -117.85 -46.84 65.70
CA LYS A 339 -117.73 -47.86 64.65
C LYS A 339 -118.24 -49.24 65.06
N SER A 340 -118.78 -49.40 66.28
CA SER A 340 -119.21 -50.70 66.84
C SER A 340 -120.63 -50.71 67.42
N GLY A 341 -121.61 -50.10 66.76
CA GLY A 341 -123.00 -50.16 67.24
C GLY A 341 -124.07 -49.72 66.25
N LEU A 342 -124.35 -50.50 65.20
CA LEU A 342 -125.62 -51.22 64.98
C LEU A 342 -125.78 -51.70 63.52
N PRO A 343 -126.53 -52.80 63.29
CA PRO A 343 -126.45 -53.67 62.13
C PRO A 343 -127.41 -53.29 60.98
N LEU A 344 -126.98 -53.68 59.78
CA LEU A 344 -127.77 -53.66 58.55
C LEU A 344 -128.79 -54.81 58.56
N THR A 345 -130.09 -54.50 58.61
CA THR A 345 -131.15 -55.46 58.26
C THR A 345 -132.04 -54.81 57.21
N ILE A 346 -131.96 -55.31 55.98
CA ILE A 346 -132.79 -54.90 54.85
C ILE A 346 -134.05 -55.78 54.83
N ALA A 347 -135.20 -55.17 55.10
CA ALA A 347 -136.52 -55.63 54.65
C ALA A 347 -137.42 -54.38 54.65
N SER A 348 -137.70 -53.81 53.48
CA SER A 348 -138.92 -54.06 52.71
C SER A 348 -140.19 -53.51 53.37
N THR A 349 -140.87 -52.65 52.60
CA THR A 349 -142.30 -52.31 52.65
C THR A 349 -142.70 -51.12 53.52
N GLY A 350 -143.30 -50.12 52.87
CA GLY A 350 -144.33 -49.26 53.46
C GLY A 350 -143.99 -47.77 53.58
N GLU A 351 -144.39 -47.01 52.56
CA GLU A 351 -144.95 -45.65 52.59
C GLU A 351 -144.98 -44.88 53.95
N ASN A 352 -144.33 -43.71 53.99
CA ASN A 352 -144.96 -42.38 54.15
C ASN A 352 -143.97 -41.34 54.71
N GLU A 353 -143.83 -40.25 53.94
CA GLU A 353 -143.66 -38.83 54.29
C GLU A 353 -142.80 -38.33 55.50
N VAL A 354 -141.93 -37.36 55.13
CA VAL A 354 -141.42 -36.17 55.86
C VAL A 354 -140.09 -36.26 56.63
N GLY A 355 -139.19 -35.33 56.28
CA GLY A 355 -138.12 -34.84 57.17
C GLY A 355 -137.01 -34.06 56.48
N GLU A 356 -137.21 -32.76 56.21
CA GLU A 356 -136.31 -31.83 55.48
C GLU A 356 -134.91 -31.61 56.09
N ASP A 357 -134.63 -32.07 57.32
CA ASP A 357 -133.36 -31.83 58.02
C ASP A 357 -132.18 -32.68 57.52
N GLU A 358 -132.42 -33.90 57.02
CA GLU A 358 -131.35 -34.73 56.43
C GLU A 358 -130.82 -34.15 55.11
N MET A 359 -131.71 -33.53 54.32
CA MET A 359 -131.35 -32.87 53.05
C MET A 359 -130.36 -31.72 53.27
N SER A 360 -130.55 -30.95 54.36
CA SER A 360 -129.68 -29.83 54.72
C SER A 360 -128.26 -30.26 55.11
N THR A 361 -128.12 -31.42 55.77
CA THR A 361 -126.82 -31.97 56.16
C THR A 361 -126.06 -32.54 54.96
N PHE A 362 -126.74 -33.24 54.05
CA PHE A 362 -126.15 -33.66 52.78
C PHE A 362 -125.75 -32.47 51.91
N GLU A 363 -126.54 -31.41 51.89
CA GLU A 363 -126.22 -30.19 51.13
C GLU A 363 -124.97 -29.48 51.67
N ASN A 364 -124.80 -29.41 53.00
CA ASN A 364 -123.58 -28.86 53.61
C ASN A 364 -122.33 -29.71 53.29
N ILE A 365 -122.43 -31.05 53.34
CA ILE A 365 -121.32 -31.95 52.96
C ILE A 365 -120.97 -31.80 51.48
N VAL A 366 -121.98 -31.68 50.61
CA VAL A 366 -121.77 -31.46 49.17
C VAL A 366 -121.08 -30.12 48.92
N ASN A 367 -121.46 -29.06 49.65
CA ASN A 367 -120.81 -27.75 49.55
C ASN A 367 -119.35 -27.80 50.05
N ASP A 368 -119.06 -28.47 51.16
CA ASP A 368 -117.70 -28.66 51.67
C ASP A 368 -116.82 -29.47 50.69
N ILE A 369 -117.36 -30.54 50.09
CA ILE A 369 -116.67 -31.34 49.07
C ILE A 369 -116.40 -30.48 47.83
N LYS A 370 -117.36 -29.66 47.40
CA LYS A 370 -117.21 -28.76 46.25
C LYS A 370 -116.10 -27.73 46.49
N ASP A 371 -116.02 -27.19 47.69
CA ASP A 371 -114.95 -26.28 48.11
C ASP A 371 -113.57 -26.97 48.16
N VAL A 372 -113.51 -28.21 48.65
CA VAL A 372 -112.28 -29.02 48.62
C VAL A 372 -111.86 -29.33 47.18
N VAL A 373 -112.81 -29.67 46.31
CA VAL A 373 -112.56 -29.93 44.88
C VAL A 373 -112.05 -28.67 44.18
N PHE A 374 -112.64 -27.50 44.44
CA PHE A 374 -112.17 -26.24 43.86
C PHE A 374 -110.75 -25.86 44.33
N ARG A 375 -110.43 -26.10 45.61
CA ARG A 375 -109.06 -25.94 46.13
C ARG A 375 -108.07 -26.95 45.53
N ALA A 376 -108.49 -28.20 45.31
CA ALA A 376 -107.67 -29.23 44.68
C ALA A 376 -107.44 -28.93 43.19
N GLU A 377 -108.47 -28.47 42.49
CA GLU A 377 -108.41 -28.10 41.08
C GLU A 377 -107.48 -26.90 40.86
N SER A 378 -107.64 -25.82 41.64
CA SER A 378 -106.73 -24.66 41.58
C SER A 378 -105.27 -25.02 41.91
N ARG A 379 -105.04 -25.94 42.87
CA ARG A 379 -103.70 -26.47 43.16
C ARG A 379 -103.13 -27.29 41.98
N THR A 380 -103.97 -28.08 41.32
CA THR A 380 -103.59 -28.89 40.16
C THR A 380 -103.27 -28.00 38.96
N GLN A 381 -104.10 -26.99 38.68
CA GLN A 381 -103.85 -26.00 37.62
C GLN A 381 -102.56 -25.20 37.88
N ASN A 382 -102.28 -24.83 39.15
CA ASN A 382 -101.02 -24.18 39.52
C ASN A 382 -99.80 -25.13 39.33
N ALA A 383 -99.94 -26.41 39.70
CA ALA A 383 -98.90 -27.41 39.45
C ALA A 383 -98.67 -27.63 37.95
N GLU A 384 -99.72 -27.65 37.13
CA GLU A 384 -99.64 -27.77 35.68
C GLU A 384 -98.96 -26.54 35.06
N ALA A 385 -99.29 -25.32 35.50
CA ALA A 385 -98.64 -24.10 35.05
C ALA A 385 -97.14 -24.10 35.38
N LYS A 386 -96.76 -24.54 36.59
CA LYS A 386 -95.35 -24.72 36.98
C LYS A 386 -94.66 -25.80 36.15
N CYS A 387 -95.35 -26.89 35.82
CA CYS A 387 -94.81 -27.95 34.97
C CYS A 387 -94.55 -27.46 33.53
N LYS A 388 -95.46 -26.65 32.98
CA LYS A 388 -95.28 -25.97 31.69
C LYS A 388 -94.09 -25.00 31.71
N GLN A 389 -93.95 -24.20 32.77
CA GLN A 389 -92.79 -23.32 32.94
C GLN A 389 -91.47 -24.09 33.06
N LEU A 390 -91.44 -25.17 33.84
CA LEU A 390 -90.25 -26.04 33.96
C LEU A 390 -89.90 -26.72 32.63
N SER A 391 -90.89 -27.18 31.87
CA SER A 391 -90.68 -27.76 30.55
C SER A 391 -90.07 -26.74 29.59
N HIS A 392 -90.61 -25.50 29.58
CA HIS A 392 -90.05 -24.41 28.79
C HIS A 392 -88.61 -24.08 29.19
N ALA A 393 -88.32 -23.99 30.49
CA ALA A 393 -86.97 -23.77 31.00
C ALA A 393 -86.00 -24.91 30.63
N ASN A 394 -86.44 -26.17 30.69
CA ASN A 394 -85.62 -27.31 30.29
C ASN A 394 -85.30 -27.30 28.80
N ILE A 395 -86.25 -26.94 27.93
CA ILE A 395 -86.01 -26.83 26.49
C ILE A 395 -84.98 -25.73 26.22
N GLN A 396 -85.13 -24.57 26.86
CA GLN A 396 -84.18 -23.46 26.72
C GLN A 396 -82.77 -23.86 27.19
N LEU A 397 -82.65 -24.52 28.35
CA LEU A 397 -81.36 -25.00 28.85
C LEU A 397 -80.72 -26.05 27.92
N ASP A 398 -81.52 -26.91 27.27
CA ASP A 398 -81.01 -27.91 26.32
C ASP A 398 -80.51 -27.26 25.02
N GLU A 399 -81.16 -26.20 24.55
CA GLU A 399 -80.67 -25.37 23.44
C GLU A 399 -79.38 -24.63 23.80
N GLU A 400 -79.30 -24.03 24.99
CA GLU A 400 -78.09 -23.37 25.49
C GLU A 400 -76.93 -24.38 25.63
N LEU A 401 -77.20 -25.60 26.12
CA LEU A 401 -76.19 -26.68 26.21
C LEU A 401 -75.67 -27.10 24.83
N LYS A 402 -76.56 -27.24 23.84
CA LYS A 402 -76.17 -27.58 22.47
C LYS A 402 -75.30 -26.48 21.85
N SER A 403 -75.68 -25.22 22.05
CA SER A 403 -74.92 -24.05 21.60
C SER A 403 -73.52 -23.99 22.24
N LEU A 404 -73.44 -24.18 23.57
CA LEU A 404 -72.17 -24.21 24.28
C LEU A 404 -71.28 -25.36 23.81
N LYS A 405 -71.87 -26.52 23.50
CA LYS A 405 -71.14 -27.70 23.02
C LYS A 405 -70.59 -27.51 21.61
N SER A 406 -71.35 -26.92 20.68
CA SER A 406 -70.84 -26.57 19.35
C SER A 406 -69.74 -25.51 19.44
N GLN A 407 -69.96 -24.45 20.23
CA GLN A 407 -68.95 -23.40 20.43
C GLN A 407 -67.67 -23.92 21.10
N GLY A 408 -67.81 -24.83 22.07
CA GLY A 408 -66.68 -25.50 22.73
C GLY A 408 -65.88 -26.39 21.77
N SER A 409 -66.57 -27.11 20.88
CA SER A 409 -65.94 -27.93 19.84
C SER A 409 -65.18 -27.08 18.82
N ASP A 410 -65.80 -26.02 18.32
CA ASP A 410 -65.17 -25.13 17.34
C ASP A 410 -63.96 -24.41 17.93
N ARG A 411 -64.09 -23.94 19.20
CA ARG A 411 -62.97 -23.33 19.93
C ARG A 411 -61.83 -24.32 20.17
N ALA A 412 -62.12 -25.58 20.47
CA ALA A 412 -61.10 -26.61 20.65
C ALA A 412 -60.32 -26.88 19.35
N GLY A 413 -61.03 -26.98 18.21
CA GLY A 413 -60.38 -27.15 16.90
C GLY A 413 -59.49 -25.97 16.52
N LEU A 414 -59.96 -24.74 16.75
CA LEU A 414 -59.19 -23.51 16.48
C LEU A 414 -57.92 -23.40 17.34
N LEU A 415 -58.00 -23.85 18.61
CA LEU A 415 -56.84 -23.91 19.49
C LEU A 415 -55.85 -25.01 19.08
N GLU A 416 -56.33 -26.16 18.60
CA GLU A 416 -55.48 -27.24 18.10
C GLU A 416 -54.75 -26.83 16.80
N GLU A 417 -55.44 -26.13 15.90
CA GLU A 417 -54.83 -25.58 14.68
C GLU A 417 -53.75 -24.55 15.02
N LYS A 418 -54.03 -23.60 15.92
CA LYS A 418 -53.04 -22.63 16.40
C LYS A 418 -51.85 -23.28 17.12
N LEU A 419 -52.08 -24.37 17.85
CA LEU A 419 -51.01 -25.13 18.50
C LEU A 419 -50.09 -25.76 17.45
N LYS A 420 -50.66 -26.41 16.43
CA LYS A 420 -49.90 -26.99 15.32
C LYS A 420 -49.14 -25.94 14.53
N GLU A 421 -49.78 -24.80 14.21
CA GLU A 421 -49.11 -23.68 13.54
C GLU A 421 -47.93 -23.17 14.38
N SER A 422 -48.12 -22.93 15.68
CA SER A 422 -47.05 -22.52 16.59
C SER A 422 -45.93 -23.54 16.69
N GLU A 423 -46.24 -24.84 16.70
CA GLU A 423 -45.26 -25.92 16.74
C GLU A 423 -44.44 -25.99 15.44
N THR A 424 -45.07 -25.78 14.29
CA THR A 424 -44.34 -25.66 13.01
C THR A 424 -43.45 -24.43 12.95
N GLN A 425 -43.91 -23.27 13.47
CA GLN A 425 -43.10 -22.06 13.57
C GLN A 425 -41.90 -22.26 14.51
N LEU A 426 -42.09 -22.96 15.63
CA LEU A 426 -41.01 -23.32 16.56
C LEU A 426 -39.97 -24.22 15.88
N LEU A 427 -40.41 -25.24 15.15
CA LEU A 427 -39.53 -26.13 14.40
C LEU A 427 -38.73 -25.38 13.34
N HIS A 428 -39.38 -24.49 12.59
CA HIS A 428 -38.71 -23.63 11.60
C HIS A 428 -37.68 -22.70 12.27
N ALA A 429 -38.03 -22.05 13.37
CA ALA A 429 -37.11 -21.21 14.14
C ALA A 429 -35.91 -22.02 14.64
N LYS A 430 -36.13 -23.25 15.13
CA LYS A 430 -35.06 -24.15 15.58
C LYS A 430 -34.12 -24.55 14.43
N ALA A 431 -34.67 -24.95 13.28
CA ALA A 431 -33.86 -25.28 12.11
C ALA A 431 -33.06 -24.07 11.60
N SER A 432 -33.64 -22.87 11.65
CA SER A 432 -32.96 -21.62 11.30
C SER A 432 -31.80 -21.32 12.25
N ILE A 433 -32.01 -21.47 13.57
CA ILE A 433 -30.95 -21.30 14.58
C ILE A 433 -29.83 -22.32 14.36
N GLU A 434 -30.17 -23.58 14.09
CA GLU A 434 -29.19 -24.64 13.83
C GLU A 434 -28.33 -24.33 12.59
N ALA A 435 -28.95 -23.88 11.49
CA ALA A 435 -28.23 -23.44 10.29
C ALA A 435 -27.32 -22.23 10.55
N ILE A 436 -27.71 -21.30 11.43
CA ILE A 436 -26.87 -20.15 11.83
C ILE A 436 -25.68 -20.62 12.66
N VAL A 437 -25.91 -21.54 13.61
CA VAL A 437 -24.84 -22.11 14.45
C VAL A 437 -23.80 -22.85 13.60
N GLU A 438 -24.24 -23.63 12.62
CA GLU A 438 -23.35 -24.32 11.68
C GLU A 438 -22.53 -23.32 10.85
N ARG A 439 -23.17 -22.29 10.28
CA ARG A 439 -22.46 -21.21 9.57
C ARG A 439 -21.45 -20.51 10.46
N HIS A 440 -21.80 -20.22 11.71
CA HIS A 440 -20.88 -19.60 12.67
C HIS A 440 -19.69 -20.52 12.99
N SER A 441 -19.91 -21.84 13.05
CA SER A 441 -18.82 -22.81 13.22
C SER A 441 -17.84 -22.77 12.05
N ILE A 442 -18.35 -22.71 10.81
CA ILE A 442 -17.51 -22.61 9.59
C ILE A 442 -16.76 -21.27 9.56
N PHE A 443 -17.42 -20.17 9.91
CA PHE A 443 -16.75 -18.87 10.01
C PHE A 443 -15.64 -18.88 11.06
N LYS A 444 -15.87 -19.54 12.20
CA LYS A 444 -14.87 -19.69 13.24
C LYS A 444 -13.65 -20.51 12.79
N SER A 445 -13.84 -21.59 12.00
CA SER A 445 -12.69 -22.32 11.44
C SER A 445 -11.93 -21.47 10.42
N SER A 446 -12.64 -20.75 9.54
CA SER A 446 -12.01 -19.84 8.58
C SER A 446 -11.22 -18.69 9.25
N MET A 447 -11.73 -18.15 10.36
CA MET A 447 -11.02 -17.17 11.17
C MET A 447 -9.74 -17.73 11.76
N SER A 448 -9.77 -18.97 12.26
CA SER A 448 -8.58 -19.66 12.77
C SER A 448 -7.53 -19.88 11.67
N ASP A 449 -7.95 -20.19 10.44
CA ASP A 449 -7.03 -20.35 9.31
C ASP A 449 -6.38 -19.01 8.93
N MET A 450 -7.15 -17.91 8.93
CA MET A 450 -6.62 -16.57 8.70
C MET A 450 -5.64 -16.12 9.79
N GLU A 451 -5.91 -16.44 11.06
CA GLU A 451 -4.97 -16.17 12.17
C GLU A 451 -3.63 -16.89 11.96
N GLN A 452 -3.65 -18.14 11.51
CA GLN A 452 -2.43 -18.89 11.20
C GLN A 452 -1.64 -18.23 10.06
N VAL A 453 -2.32 -17.79 8.98
CA VAL A 453 -1.66 -17.09 7.87
C VAL A 453 -1.03 -15.77 8.33
N ILE A 454 -1.71 -15.03 9.22
CA ILE A 454 -1.19 -13.79 9.79
C ILE A 454 0.09 -14.07 10.59
N ASP A 455 0.11 -15.12 11.41
CA ASP A 455 1.29 -15.45 12.21
C ASP A 455 2.46 -15.94 11.34
N ASP A 456 2.20 -16.74 10.30
CA ASP A 456 3.20 -17.12 9.30
C ASP A 456 3.78 -15.90 8.56
N LEU A 457 2.93 -14.93 8.21
CA LEU A 457 3.36 -13.68 7.58
C LEU A 457 4.19 -12.81 8.52
N LYS A 458 3.83 -12.72 9.81
CA LYS A 458 4.64 -12.03 10.82
C LYS A 458 6.03 -12.66 10.96
N GLU A 459 6.13 -14.00 10.97
CA GLU A 459 7.43 -14.68 11.04
C GLU A 459 8.28 -14.37 9.81
N LYS A 460 7.69 -14.43 8.61
CA LYS A 460 8.37 -14.07 7.35
C LYS A 460 8.81 -12.61 7.35
N TYR A 461 7.98 -11.70 7.85
CA TYR A 461 8.29 -10.29 8.01
C TYR A 461 9.51 -10.09 8.93
N LEU A 462 9.52 -10.68 10.12
CA LEU A 462 10.67 -10.58 11.05
C LEU A 462 11.97 -11.13 10.43
N LYS A 463 11.87 -12.20 9.63
CA LYS A 463 13.01 -12.77 8.92
C LYS A 463 13.50 -11.88 7.77
N ALA A 464 12.60 -11.19 7.09
CA ALA A 464 12.94 -10.22 6.05
C ALA A 464 13.58 -8.98 6.67
N GLU A 465 13.02 -8.47 7.77
CA GLU A 465 13.51 -7.32 8.53
C GLU A 465 14.94 -7.55 9.04
N THR A 466 15.20 -8.68 9.70
CA THR A 466 16.57 -9.04 10.14
C THR A 466 17.56 -9.21 8.99
N ARG A 467 17.10 -9.64 7.79
CA ARG A 467 17.94 -9.69 6.59
C ARG A 467 18.23 -8.28 6.06
N ALA A 468 17.24 -7.39 6.06
CA ALA A 468 17.40 -6.00 5.66
C ALA A 468 18.38 -5.27 6.60
N GLU A 469 18.24 -5.41 7.92
CA GLU A 469 19.17 -4.84 8.92
C GLU A 469 20.62 -5.33 8.72
N ASN A 470 20.79 -6.63 8.41
CA ASN A 470 22.12 -7.19 8.12
C ASN A 470 22.70 -6.66 6.80
N ALA A 471 21.86 -6.48 5.77
CA ALA A 471 22.29 -5.87 4.51
C ALA A 471 22.68 -4.41 4.69
N GLU A 472 21.89 -3.65 5.44
CA GLU A 472 22.18 -2.26 5.81
C GLU A 472 23.52 -2.17 6.56
N SER A 473 23.74 -3.01 7.56
CA SER A 473 25.00 -3.09 8.31
C SER A 473 26.22 -3.41 7.44
N LYS A 474 26.03 -4.19 6.36
CA LYS A 474 27.11 -4.45 5.38
C LYS A 474 27.33 -3.27 4.44
N CYS A 475 26.26 -2.61 4.01
CA CYS A 475 26.35 -1.42 3.16
C CYS A 475 27.04 -0.26 3.89
N THR A 476 26.76 -0.06 5.18
CA THR A 476 27.46 0.95 6.00
C THR A 476 28.95 0.63 6.09
N LEU A 477 29.32 -0.60 6.44
CA LEU A 477 30.72 -1.03 6.48
C LEU A 477 31.44 -0.85 5.13
N LEU A 478 30.80 -1.24 4.02
CA LEU A 478 31.36 -1.04 2.69
C LEU A 478 31.54 0.44 2.36
N THR A 479 30.58 1.28 2.75
CA THR A 479 30.66 2.73 2.57
C THR A 479 31.84 3.32 3.34
N ASP A 480 32.04 2.91 4.59
CA ASP A 480 33.17 3.35 5.42
C ASP A 480 34.51 2.94 4.79
N THR A 481 34.64 1.69 4.34
CA THR A 481 35.87 1.22 3.68
C THR A 481 36.13 1.92 2.35
N ASN A 482 35.09 2.24 1.58
CA ASN A 482 35.22 2.97 0.33
C ASN A 482 35.65 4.42 0.58
N LEU A 483 35.16 5.03 1.66
CA LEU A 483 35.62 6.36 2.09
C LEU A 483 37.10 6.33 2.44
N GLU A 484 37.56 5.36 3.24
CA GLU A 484 38.98 5.20 3.60
C GLU A 484 39.87 5.03 2.35
N LEU A 485 39.48 4.15 1.42
CA LEU A 485 40.19 3.97 0.15
C LEU A 485 40.20 5.25 -0.71
N SER A 486 39.12 6.02 -0.71
CA SER A 486 39.06 7.29 -1.45
C SER A 486 40.02 8.33 -0.86
N GLU A 487 40.16 8.38 0.46
CA GLU A 487 41.13 9.24 1.15
C GLU A 487 42.56 8.83 0.79
N GLU A 488 42.88 7.53 0.82
CA GLU A 488 44.18 7.01 0.39
C GLU A 488 44.51 7.35 -1.07
N LEU A 489 43.55 7.18 -1.99
CA LEU A 489 43.72 7.56 -3.40
C LEU A 489 43.97 9.06 -3.56
N SER A 490 43.27 9.90 -2.80
CA SER A 490 43.48 11.35 -2.81
C SER A 490 44.88 11.72 -2.32
N PHE A 491 45.36 11.05 -1.28
CA PHE A 491 46.71 11.21 -0.73
C PHE A 491 47.79 10.80 -1.74
N LEU A 492 47.62 9.64 -2.39
CA LEU A 492 48.54 9.16 -3.42
C LEU A 492 48.55 10.09 -4.64
N ARG A 493 47.38 10.58 -5.09
CA ARG A 493 47.29 11.57 -6.16
C ARG A 493 48.05 12.84 -5.81
N GLY A 494 47.86 13.37 -4.60
CA GLY A 494 48.62 14.53 -4.11
C GLY A 494 50.14 14.30 -4.12
N ARG A 495 50.61 13.10 -3.76
CA ARG A 495 52.04 12.75 -3.88
C ARG A 495 52.51 12.72 -5.33
N VAL A 496 51.73 12.13 -6.24
CA VAL A 496 52.06 12.10 -7.68
C VAL A 496 52.16 13.53 -8.23
N ASP A 497 51.21 14.41 -7.90
CA ASP A 497 51.22 15.81 -8.33
C ASP A 497 52.49 16.54 -7.85
N THR A 498 52.94 16.28 -6.61
CA THR A 498 54.20 16.88 -6.11
C THR A 498 55.43 16.38 -6.86
N LEU A 499 55.47 15.09 -7.21
CA LEU A 499 56.56 14.50 -7.98
C LEU A 499 56.57 15.02 -9.42
N GLU A 500 55.41 15.12 -10.06
CA GLU A 500 55.27 15.67 -11.41
C GLU A 500 55.73 17.14 -11.46
N ASN A 501 55.33 17.95 -10.48
CA ASN A 501 55.80 19.33 -10.36
C ASN A 501 57.31 19.43 -10.17
N SER A 502 57.90 18.54 -9.36
CA SER A 502 59.36 18.47 -9.17
C SER A 502 60.08 18.08 -10.46
N LEU A 503 59.57 17.06 -11.17
CA LEU A 503 60.09 16.61 -12.46
C LEU A 503 60.00 17.70 -13.53
N CYS A 504 58.88 18.42 -13.60
CA CYS A 504 58.71 19.55 -14.51
C CYS A 504 59.73 20.66 -14.24
N LYS A 505 59.93 21.05 -12.96
CA LYS A 505 60.96 22.02 -12.55
C LYS A 505 62.36 21.55 -12.93
N ALA A 506 62.70 20.28 -12.66
CA ALA A 506 64.00 19.71 -13.02
C ALA A 506 64.23 19.71 -14.54
N ASN A 507 63.20 19.39 -15.33
CA ASN A 507 63.27 19.44 -16.78
C ASN A 507 63.42 20.88 -17.31
N GLN A 508 62.73 21.85 -16.74
CA GLN A 508 62.90 23.27 -17.09
C GLN A 508 64.33 23.75 -16.80
N LEU A 509 64.90 23.38 -15.64
CA LEU A 509 66.29 23.68 -15.28
C LEU A 509 67.29 23.00 -16.24
N LYS A 510 67.06 21.74 -16.61
CA LYS A 510 67.87 21.03 -17.60
C LYS A 510 67.83 21.74 -18.96
N MET A 511 66.66 22.22 -19.37
CA MET A 511 66.48 22.93 -20.64
C MET A 511 67.14 24.32 -20.65
N SER A 512 67.07 25.08 -19.55
CA SER A 512 67.78 26.35 -19.44
C SER A 512 69.30 26.13 -19.43
N ALA A 513 69.80 25.11 -18.72
CA ALA A 513 71.21 24.74 -18.72
C ALA A 513 71.70 24.30 -20.12
N ALA A 514 70.92 23.48 -20.82
CA ALA A 514 71.25 23.07 -22.19
C ALA A 514 71.31 24.25 -23.16
N LYS A 515 70.38 25.22 -23.04
CA LYS A 515 70.39 26.47 -23.83
C LYS A 515 71.64 27.30 -23.56
N ASP A 516 72.02 27.48 -22.29
CA ASP A 516 73.23 28.21 -21.90
C ASP A 516 74.51 27.54 -22.44
N ILE A 517 74.60 26.21 -22.31
CA ILE A 517 75.70 25.41 -22.91
C ILE A 517 75.73 25.61 -24.43
N GLY A 518 74.58 25.62 -25.10
CA GLY A 518 74.49 25.88 -26.55
C GLY A 518 75.05 27.26 -26.94
N ILE A 519 74.71 28.32 -26.19
CA ILE A 519 75.21 29.68 -26.42
C ILE A 519 76.74 29.74 -26.21
N LYS A 520 77.24 29.16 -25.11
CA LYS A 520 78.68 29.08 -24.82
C LYS A 520 79.44 28.29 -25.88
N THR A 521 78.91 27.15 -26.31
CA THR A 521 79.50 26.30 -27.35
C THR A 521 79.58 27.03 -28.68
N LYS A 522 78.52 27.76 -29.06
CA LYS A 522 78.53 28.61 -30.27
C LYS A 522 79.64 29.68 -30.19
N THR A 523 79.75 30.36 -29.05
CA THR A 523 80.78 31.40 -28.83
C THR A 523 82.19 30.83 -28.93
N ILE A 524 82.43 29.65 -28.34
CA ILE A 524 83.72 28.95 -28.45
C ILE A 524 83.99 28.56 -29.91
N THR A 525 82.99 28.03 -30.62
CA THR A 525 83.10 27.65 -32.03
C THR A 525 83.47 28.84 -32.91
N ASP A 526 82.82 29.98 -32.72
CA ASP A 526 83.12 31.23 -33.44
C ASP A 526 84.55 31.71 -33.16
N LEU A 527 85.03 31.61 -31.91
CA LEU A 527 86.40 31.97 -31.54
C LEU A 527 87.43 31.01 -32.18
N VAL A 528 87.17 29.71 -32.16
CA VAL A 528 88.03 28.70 -32.81
C VAL A 528 88.11 28.94 -34.32
N ALA A 529 86.99 29.29 -34.97
CA ALA A 529 86.98 29.62 -36.39
C ALA A 529 87.82 30.87 -36.70
N LYS A 530 87.72 31.92 -35.87
CA LYS A 530 88.58 33.12 -36.00
C LYS A 530 90.06 32.78 -35.83
N LEU A 531 90.42 31.99 -34.81
CA LEU A 531 91.80 31.54 -34.58
C LEU A 531 92.32 30.70 -35.75
N ALA A 532 91.48 29.86 -36.36
CA ALA A 532 91.86 29.07 -37.54
C ALA A 532 92.17 29.97 -38.76
N LEU A 533 91.35 30.99 -39.01
CA LEU A 533 91.59 31.97 -40.08
C LEU A 533 92.88 32.79 -39.85
N GLU A 534 93.13 33.23 -38.62
CA GLU A 534 94.38 33.93 -38.27
C GLU A 534 95.59 33.02 -38.47
N ARG A 535 95.51 31.75 -38.05
CA ARG A 535 96.56 30.76 -38.27
C ARG A 535 96.84 30.54 -39.77
N GLU A 536 95.80 30.49 -40.60
CA GLU A 536 95.93 30.37 -42.06
C GLU A 536 96.60 31.62 -42.67
N CYS A 537 96.18 32.82 -42.26
CA CYS A 537 96.79 34.08 -42.70
C CYS A 537 98.27 34.17 -42.33
N LEU A 538 98.62 33.83 -41.08
CA LEU A 538 100.00 33.79 -40.61
C LEU A 538 100.82 32.75 -41.39
N HIS A 539 100.25 31.58 -41.66
CA HIS A 539 100.91 30.55 -42.46
C HIS A 539 101.23 31.06 -43.88
N LEU A 540 100.28 31.73 -44.54
CA LEU A 540 100.48 32.32 -45.86
C LEU A 540 101.58 33.41 -45.87
N GLN A 541 101.62 34.25 -44.83
CA GLN A 541 102.70 35.22 -44.64
C GLN A 541 104.06 34.54 -44.46
N ILE A 542 104.15 33.49 -43.63
CA ILE A 542 105.36 32.71 -43.41
C ILE A 542 105.84 32.07 -44.73
N VAL A 543 104.95 31.45 -45.52
CA VAL A 543 105.29 30.87 -46.82
C VAL A 543 105.84 31.94 -47.77
N THR A 544 105.20 33.12 -47.80
CA THR A 544 105.63 34.25 -48.64
C THR A 544 107.01 34.77 -48.23
N LEU A 545 107.24 34.99 -46.93
CA LEU A 545 108.54 35.40 -46.39
C LEU A 545 109.61 34.33 -46.64
N THR A 546 109.28 33.05 -46.46
CA THR A 546 110.17 31.92 -46.75
C THR A 546 110.60 31.91 -48.23
N LYS A 547 109.66 32.15 -49.16
CA LYS A 547 109.98 32.28 -50.59
C LYS A 547 110.89 33.48 -50.87
N LYS A 548 110.61 34.66 -50.28
CA LYS A 548 111.47 35.84 -50.39
C LYS A 548 112.88 35.60 -49.83
N ASN A 549 112.99 34.99 -48.64
CA ASN A 549 114.26 34.61 -48.03
C ASN A 549 115.03 33.63 -48.91
N ARG A 550 114.36 32.65 -49.53
CA ARG A 550 114.98 31.73 -50.50
C ARG A 550 115.55 32.47 -51.71
N MET A 551 114.80 33.42 -52.29
CA MET A 551 115.28 34.24 -53.42
C MET A 551 116.46 35.13 -53.03
N LEU A 552 116.42 35.76 -51.85
CA LEU A 552 117.52 36.57 -51.34
C LEU A 552 118.77 35.72 -51.07
N ALA A 553 118.61 34.54 -50.45
CA ALA A 553 119.72 33.61 -50.24
C ALA A 553 120.34 33.14 -51.57
N GLN A 554 119.51 32.91 -52.59
CA GLN A 554 119.99 32.61 -53.95
C GLN A 554 120.76 33.80 -54.54
N LYS A 555 120.24 35.03 -54.43
CA LYS A 555 120.92 36.25 -54.90
C LYS A 555 122.24 36.51 -54.17
N CYS A 556 122.31 36.23 -52.86
CA CYS A 556 123.56 36.29 -52.11
C CYS A 556 124.57 35.23 -52.59
N LYS A 557 124.12 34.01 -52.91
CA LYS A 557 124.99 33.00 -53.52
C LYS A 557 125.49 33.43 -54.90
N GLU A 558 124.64 34.02 -55.73
CA GLU A 558 125.00 34.58 -57.05
C GLU A 558 126.08 35.67 -56.92
N ASN A 559 125.91 36.60 -55.97
CA ASN A 559 126.92 37.63 -55.65
C ASN A 559 128.22 37.02 -55.07
N ILE A 560 128.15 35.93 -54.30
CA ILE A 560 129.34 35.22 -53.84
C ILE A 560 130.02 34.55 -55.04
N THR A 561 129.32 33.92 -55.97
CA THR A 561 129.93 33.36 -57.20
C THR A 561 130.49 34.43 -58.15
N GLU A 562 129.92 35.63 -58.21
CA GLU A 562 130.51 36.78 -58.93
C GLU A 562 131.77 37.32 -58.23
N VAL A 563 131.81 37.36 -56.89
CA VAL A 563 132.99 37.78 -56.12
C VAL A 563 134.07 36.68 -56.05
N THR A 564 133.69 35.40 -56.17
CA THR A 564 134.62 34.25 -56.14
C THR A 564 135.18 33.92 -57.53
N LEU A 565 134.65 34.49 -58.61
CA LEU A 565 135.23 34.37 -59.96
C LEU A 565 136.38 35.36 -60.23
N LEU A 566 136.67 36.31 -59.31
CA LEU A 566 137.79 37.26 -59.45
C LEU A 566 138.94 37.07 -58.46
N ASN A 567 138.88 36.09 -57.55
CA ASN A 567 140.01 35.73 -56.69
C ASN A 567 139.95 34.23 -56.34
N ASN A 568 140.71 33.42 -57.07
CA ASN A 568 141.81 32.63 -56.52
C ASN A 568 142.32 31.58 -57.53
N LYS A 569 143.46 31.89 -58.16
CA LYS A 569 144.52 30.92 -58.43
C LYS A 569 145.59 31.17 -57.37
N ILE A 570 145.73 30.26 -56.41
CA ILE A 570 146.97 29.80 -55.75
C ILE A 570 146.60 29.06 -54.44
N ALA A 571 146.85 27.75 -54.51
CA ALA A 571 147.49 26.88 -53.53
C ALA A 571 147.01 26.81 -52.05
N ALA A 572 146.69 25.56 -51.70
CA ALA A 572 147.34 24.75 -50.66
C ALA A 572 146.83 24.76 -49.20
N SER A 573 146.57 23.51 -48.80
CA SER A 573 146.86 22.84 -47.52
C SER A 573 146.07 23.18 -46.26
N GLU A 574 145.45 22.11 -45.76
CA GLU A 574 145.41 21.61 -44.37
C GLU A 574 144.77 22.47 -43.27
N GLY A 575 143.96 21.79 -42.45
CA GLY A 575 143.62 22.26 -41.11
C GLY A 575 142.30 21.73 -40.59
N GLU A 576 142.39 20.66 -39.79
CA GLU A 576 141.35 20.18 -38.88
C GLU A 576 140.79 21.27 -37.96
N LEU A 577 139.56 21.03 -37.47
CA LEU A 577 139.05 21.15 -36.07
C LEU A 577 137.49 21.11 -36.16
N LYS A 578 136.78 20.09 -35.64
CA LYS A 578 136.24 20.01 -34.26
C LYS A 578 135.71 21.38 -33.81
N THR A 579 134.46 21.64 -33.45
CA THR A 579 133.38 20.96 -32.70
C THR A 579 132.06 21.69 -33.12
N THR A 580 130.81 21.38 -32.75
CA THR A 580 130.28 20.99 -31.45
C THR A 580 128.83 20.52 -31.63
N LYS A 581 128.57 19.36 -31.06
CA LYS A 581 127.28 18.76 -30.71
C LYS A 581 126.64 19.58 -29.59
N VAL A 582 125.38 19.98 -29.71
CA VAL A 582 124.48 20.16 -28.55
C VAL A 582 123.11 19.60 -28.92
N MET A 583 122.94 18.37 -28.44
CA MET A 583 121.68 17.76 -28.07
C MET A 583 121.45 18.19 -26.62
N GLU A 584 120.28 18.72 -26.29
CA GLU A 584 119.81 18.74 -24.91
C GLU A 584 118.36 18.26 -24.86
N GLU A 585 118.27 17.10 -24.22
CA GLU A 585 117.10 16.35 -23.82
C GLU A 585 117.08 16.47 -22.29
N MET A 586 115.95 16.89 -21.71
CA MET A 586 115.48 16.51 -20.37
C MET A 586 113.94 16.52 -20.44
N VAL A 587 113.27 15.35 -20.52
CA VAL A 587 112.80 14.50 -19.40
C VAL A 587 111.72 15.23 -18.58
N SER A 588 110.42 14.98 -18.84
CA SER A 588 109.55 13.97 -18.22
C SER A 588 109.51 14.01 -16.68
N ASP A 589 108.40 14.47 -16.09
CA ASP A 589 107.45 13.64 -15.32
C ASP A 589 106.51 14.46 -14.43
N SER A 590 105.38 13.82 -14.08
CA SER A 590 104.46 14.09 -12.96
C SER A 590 103.11 14.75 -13.27
N SER A 591 102.18 13.90 -13.70
CA SER A 591 100.94 13.46 -12.99
C SER A 591 99.88 14.43 -12.42
N PRO A 592 98.61 13.95 -12.31
CA PRO A 592 97.41 14.77 -12.19
C PRO A 592 96.93 14.95 -10.75
N THR A 593 96.40 16.13 -10.42
CA THR A 593 95.82 16.38 -9.09
C THR A 593 94.31 16.14 -9.10
N GLN A 594 93.92 14.95 -8.65
CA GLN A 594 92.68 14.77 -7.90
C GLN A 594 92.79 15.53 -6.58
N THR A 595 91.74 16.25 -6.18
CA THR A 595 91.55 16.66 -4.80
C THR A 595 90.21 16.14 -4.32
N LYS A 596 90.25 15.15 -3.43
CA LYS A 596 89.14 14.73 -2.58
C LYS A 596 89.62 14.78 -1.12
N VAL A 597 88.70 15.19 -0.25
CA VAL A 597 88.58 14.94 1.20
C VAL A 597 89.22 15.96 2.15
N LYS A 598 88.37 16.66 2.93
CA LYS A 598 88.26 16.37 4.38
C LYS A 598 86.90 16.76 4.98
N ARG A 599 86.32 15.75 5.65
CA ARG A 599 85.24 15.80 6.64
C ARG A 599 85.67 16.61 7.86
N VAL A 600 84.74 17.36 8.46
CA VAL A 600 84.68 17.60 9.91
C VAL A 600 83.31 17.11 10.36
N ALA A 601 83.33 16.24 11.36
CA ALA A 601 82.16 15.76 12.08
C ALA A 601 81.92 16.68 13.28
N ASP A 602 80.65 16.91 13.61
CA ASP A 602 80.17 17.04 14.97
C ASP A 602 78.80 16.38 15.08
N THR A 603 78.56 15.86 16.27
CA THR A 603 77.65 14.77 16.69
C THR A 603 76.34 15.24 17.34
N LEU A 604 75.43 14.27 17.56
CA LEU A 604 74.17 14.20 18.33
C LEU A 604 72.88 14.61 17.57
N GLY A 605 71.82 13.79 17.50
CA GLY A 605 71.55 12.44 18.04
C GLY A 605 70.10 12.02 17.74
N GLU A 606 69.87 10.69 17.69
CA GLU A 606 68.62 9.92 17.91
C GLU A 606 67.43 10.15 16.93
N GLU A 607 66.74 9.15 16.39
CA GLU A 607 66.54 7.73 16.73
C GLU A 607 66.17 6.93 15.46
N GLU A 608 66.52 5.63 15.49
CA GLU A 608 66.16 4.59 14.51
C GLU A 608 64.64 4.28 14.61
N ASP A 609 63.97 3.87 13.54
CA ASP A 609 63.66 2.44 13.46
C ASP A 609 63.67 1.86 12.03
N GLU A 610 64.21 0.65 12.02
CA GLU A 610 64.46 -0.31 10.98
C GLU A 610 63.16 -0.93 10.43
N ILE A 611 63.12 -1.31 9.14
CA ILE A 611 62.67 -2.61 8.61
C ILE A 611 62.73 -2.59 7.07
N THR A 612 63.79 -3.24 6.57
CA THR A 612 63.84 -4.26 5.50
C THR A 612 62.87 -4.20 4.30
N ALA A 613 63.44 -3.98 3.11
CA ALA A 613 62.94 -4.48 1.80
C ALA A 613 63.78 -5.74 1.41
N PRO A 614 63.32 -6.68 0.53
CA PRO A 614 63.15 -6.43 -0.93
C PRO A 614 62.12 -7.39 -1.64
N PRO A 615 62.05 -7.49 -2.99
CA PRO A 615 62.27 -6.53 -4.07
C PRO A 615 61.01 -6.28 -4.94
N GLU A 616 61.11 -5.24 -5.76
CA GLU A 616 60.18 -4.89 -6.84
C GLU A 616 60.15 -5.95 -7.97
N ASP A 617 58.96 -6.19 -8.50
CA ASP A 617 58.75 -6.49 -9.91
C ASP A 617 57.84 -5.40 -10.51
N ASN A 618 58.36 -4.75 -11.54
CA ASN A 618 57.70 -3.72 -12.34
C ASN A 618 56.84 -4.37 -13.43
N SER A 619 55.57 -4.00 -13.53
CA SER A 619 54.94 -3.73 -14.83
C SER A 619 53.79 -2.74 -14.66
N GLY A 620 53.99 -1.53 -15.16
CA GLY A 620 52.97 -0.49 -15.16
C GLY A 620 51.93 -0.69 -16.26
N ALA A 621 50.70 -0.29 -15.95
CA ALA A 621 49.76 0.26 -16.93
C ALA A 621 48.98 1.37 -16.21
N CYS A 622 49.03 2.56 -16.80
CA CYS A 622 48.38 3.78 -16.34
C CYS A 622 46.87 3.67 -16.64
N SER A 623 46.01 3.81 -15.64
CA SER A 623 44.55 3.89 -15.82
C SER A 623 44.06 5.29 -15.46
N THR A 624 43.34 5.88 -16.39
CA THR A 624 42.64 7.17 -16.36
C THR A 624 41.55 7.23 -15.27
N PRO A 625 41.17 8.42 -14.77
CA PRO A 625 40.23 8.54 -13.64
C PRO A 625 38.79 8.28 -14.09
N ASN A 626 38.11 7.35 -13.42
CA ASN A 626 36.75 6.92 -13.73
C ASN A 626 35.69 7.89 -13.20
N THR A 627 34.78 8.32 -14.06
CA THR A 627 33.59 9.15 -13.80
C THR A 627 32.41 8.35 -13.22
N SER A 628 32.64 7.09 -12.86
CA SER A 628 31.61 6.09 -12.51
C SER A 628 30.94 6.28 -11.14
N CYS A 629 31.39 7.22 -10.30
CA CYS A 629 30.81 7.43 -8.97
C CYS A 629 29.41 8.07 -8.98
N TRP A 630 29.01 8.77 -10.05
CA TRP A 630 27.73 9.48 -10.09
C TRP A 630 26.54 8.62 -10.54
N LEU A 631 26.75 7.62 -11.40
CA LEU A 631 25.70 6.73 -11.89
C LEU A 631 25.27 5.69 -10.84
N LEU A 632 26.17 5.30 -9.93
CA LEU A 632 25.86 4.35 -8.86
C LEU A 632 24.93 4.94 -7.79
N PHE A 633 25.01 6.26 -7.54
CA PHE A 633 24.18 6.92 -6.54
C PHE A 633 22.72 7.11 -7.01
N SER A 634 22.50 7.35 -8.30
CA SER A 634 21.15 7.52 -8.86
C SER A 634 20.46 6.18 -9.18
N SER A 635 21.24 5.16 -9.54
CA SER A 635 20.73 3.79 -9.72
C SER A 635 20.29 3.17 -8.39
N ALA A 636 21.08 3.33 -7.31
CA ALA A 636 20.76 2.76 -5.99
C ALA A 636 19.46 3.30 -5.37
N TYR A 637 19.14 4.58 -5.57
CA TYR A 637 17.88 5.17 -5.09
C TYR A 637 16.67 4.65 -5.87
N ARG A 638 16.80 4.43 -7.19
CA ARG A 638 15.70 3.96 -8.04
C ARG A 638 15.48 2.45 -7.94
N THR A 639 16.54 1.66 -7.70
CA THR A 639 16.41 0.22 -7.46
C THR A 639 15.81 -0.09 -6.09
N ASN A 640 16.04 0.70 -5.04
CA ASN A 640 15.44 0.42 -3.73
C ASN A 640 13.92 0.61 -3.70
N GLU A 641 13.36 1.56 -4.46
CA GLU A 641 11.90 1.73 -4.58
C GLU A 641 11.24 0.64 -5.44
N VAL A 642 11.88 0.24 -6.55
CA VAL A 642 11.33 -0.81 -7.44
C VAL A 642 11.48 -2.21 -6.82
N THR A 643 12.55 -2.46 -6.06
CA THR A 643 12.75 -3.77 -5.39
C THR A 643 11.82 -3.92 -4.18
N MET A 644 11.53 -2.84 -3.43
CA MET A 644 10.48 -2.89 -2.39
C MET A 644 9.09 -3.13 -2.97
N SER A 645 8.78 -2.60 -4.16
CA SER A 645 7.50 -2.84 -4.84
C SER A 645 7.38 -4.26 -5.39
N TYR A 646 8.45 -4.82 -5.95
CA TYR A 646 8.47 -6.20 -6.46
C TYR A 646 8.51 -7.25 -5.35
N ASP A 647 9.18 -6.99 -4.22
CA ASP A 647 9.18 -7.92 -3.07
C ASP A 647 7.83 -7.92 -2.33
N LEU A 648 7.08 -6.80 -2.33
CA LEU A 648 5.69 -6.78 -1.86
C LEU A 648 4.74 -7.55 -2.79
N LEU A 649 4.93 -7.45 -4.12
CA LEU A 649 4.15 -8.18 -5.12
C LEU A 649 4.46 -9.68 -5.16
N THR A 650 5.71 -10.07 -4.86
CA THR A 650 6.13 -11.47 -4.82
C THR A 650 5.74 -12.16 -3.49
N GLN A 651 5.57 -11.41 -2.40
CA GLN A 651 5.05 -11.95 -1.13
C GLN A 651 3.53 -12.17 -1.12
N LEU A 652 2.77 -11.54 -2.02
CA LEU A 652 1.34 -11.76 -2.22
C LEU A 652 1.01 -12.98 -3.10
N VAL A 653 2.00 -13.56 -3.79
CA VAL A 653 1.84 -14.79 -4.60
C VAL A 653 2.75 -15.89 -4.04
N GLY A 654 2.32 -16.48 -2.93
CA GLY A 654 2.92 -17.71 -2.40
C GLY A 654 2.63 -18.92 -3.30
N PRO A 655 3.51 -19.93 -3.34
CA PRO A 655 3.41 -21.05 -4.27
C PRO A 655 2.55 -22.18 -3.67
N ASP A 656 1.26 -22.19 -3.97
CA ASP A 656 0.43 -23.39 -3.76
C ASP A 656 -0.17 -23.88 -5.08
N ARG A 657 0.60 -24.73 -5.75
CA ARG A 657 0.04 -25.85 -6.52
C ARG A 657 0.96 -27.04 -6.42
N LYS A 658 0.80 -27.86 -5.36
CA LYS A 658 0.90 -29.32 -5.41
C LYS A 658 0.02 -29.95 -4.32
N GLN A 659 -0.89 -30.84 -4.77
CA GLN A 659 -1.80 -31.75 -4.06
C GLN A 659 -3.24 -31.25 -3.79
N GLU A 660 -4.10 -31.33 -4.81
CA GLU A 660 -5.09 -32.43 -5.00
C GLU A 660 -5.45 -32.54 -6.49
#